data_AF-A0A5N5HU11-F1
#
_entry.id   AF-A0A5N5HU11-F1
#
_cell.length_a   1.000
_cell.length_b   1.000
_cell.length_c   1.000
_cell.angle_alpha   90.00
_cell.angle_beta   90.00
_cell.angle_gamma   90.00
#
_symmetry.space_group_name_H-M   'P 1'
#
loop_
_entity.id
_entity.type
_entity.pdbx_description
1 polymer ?
#
loop_
_entity_poly.entity_id
_entity_poly.type
_entity_poly.pdbx_seq_one_letter_code
_entity_poly.pdbx_strand_id
1 'polypeptide(L)'
;MVNFFWVGIGTALVFRTWVDGFVEEKSLDATVPSLLETYGSSKSANDILMVEITLVEGAAAKGAVCLDGTVPAYHLHRGYGSGVNSWLIHLQGGAWCNDTKSCSNRKFSAYGSSAHMEKERAFSGILSNKSEENPEFFNWNRVELRYCDGASFSGDSENQEAQLQFRGQRIWLSAMDDLMSKGMRNANQALLSGCSAGGLSSILHCDEFRSLFPTTTKVKCLSDAGFFLDAVDISGGRTLRDYYSGVVSLQGVQENLPRFCTRHLDPTSCFFPENLIANITTPLFILNAAYDSWQIYNSLAPPSADPGGEWNSCRLNLASCSASQMQILQGFRNQMLNAVKQFSVSNQTGMFINSCFAHCQTGQSAWSAHDSPAVGNKTIAEAVGDWYFDRAEVKVVDETCRHLAIDQPLVMVWTLDLISLYPPDTNSSSVLGSIVTVLVFIIWANGCAEKSLNEAVPPLLKTYGGTSKAANGILMVGLTLIEGAAAKGAVCLDGTVPAYHLHRGYGPGANSWLIHLQGGAWCNDIRSCTNHFFNWNRVLLHYCDGASFLGDSENQERKLQFRGQRILLSAMEDLMSKGMRDFRGLFPTATRVKCLSDGGFFLDAVDVSGARALRDHYSGVVGLQGVQVNLPRFCTSHLDPTSCFFPENFIANVTTPLFILNSAYDSWQIPYSLAPPSADPRGEWKTCRLNLSSCSASQMEILQGFRNQFRNAVKQISVSKKKGMFINSCFTHLLTLQGKWFARNSPAVGNKTIAEAVGDWYFDRAEVKVVNESCRRLALK
;
A
#
# COMPACT_ATOMS: atom_id res chain seq x y z
N MET A 1 -19.28 -63.37 -24.03
CA MET A 1 -18.58 -62.52 -25.02
C MET A 1 -19.55 -61.40 -25.41
N VAL A 2 -19.76 -60.39 -24.58
CA VAL A 2 -18.86 -59.24 -24.31
C VAL A 2 -18.61 -58.46 -25.60
N ASN A 3 -19.44 -57.44 -25.88
CA ASN A 3 -19.05 -56.12 -26.42
C ASN A 3 -20.23 -55.30 -26.97
N PHE A 4 -21.28 -55.03 -26.17
CA PHE A 4 -22.20 -53.91 -26.50
C PHE A 4 -22.83 -53.22 -25.26
N PHE A 5 -22.22 -53.38 -24.07
CA PHE A 5 -22.71 -52.80 -22.81
C PHE A 5 -21.75 -51.79 -22.14
N TRP A 6 -20.72 -51.32 -22.86
CA TRP A 6 -19.70 -50.39 -22.32
C TRP A 6 -19.69 -48.99 -22.93
N VAL A 7 -20.68 -48.61 -23.74
CA VAL A 7 -20.74 -47.26 -24.34
C VAL A 7 -21.88 -46.40 -23.75
N GLY A 8 -22.79 -46.98 -22.96
CA GLY A 8 -23.94 -46.27 -22.37
C GLY A 8 -23.78 -45.81 -20.92
N ILE A 9 -22.70 -46.20 -20.22
CA ILE A 9 -22.44 -45.79 -18.82
C ILE A 9 -21.36 -44.69 -18.73
N GLY A 10 -20.56 -44.51 -19.79
CA GLY A 10 -19.54 -43.46 -19.87
C GLY A 10 -20.08 -42.06 -20.14
N THR A 11 -21.26 -41.92 -20.76
CA THR A 11 -21.83 -40.61 -21.15
C THR A 11 -22.74 -40.00 -20.09
N ALA A 12 -23.30 -40.78 -19.17
CA ALA A 12 -24.07 -40.26 -18.03
C ALA A 12 -23.20 -39.83 -16.84
N LEU A 13 -21.96 -40.33 -16.73
CA LEU A 13 -20.98 -39.88 -15.72
C LEU A 13 -20.18 -38.65 -16.15
N VAL A 14 -20.08 -38.39 -17.46
CA VAL A 14 -19.37 -37.22 -18.01
C VAL A 14 -20.27 -35.97 -18.07
N PHE A 15 -21.60 -36.12 -18.15
CA PHE A 15 -22.52 -34.97 -18.10
C PHE A 15 -23.00 -34.58 -16.69
N ARG A 16 -22.75 -35.40 -15.67
CA ARG A 16 -22.99 -35.02 -14.26
C ARG A 16 -21.79 -34.32 -13.62
N THR A 17 -20.58 -34.52 -14.16
CA THR A 17 -19.36 -33.82 -13.73
C THR A 17 -19.07 -32.52 -14.50
N TRP A 18 -19.87 -32.21 -15.52
CA TRP A 18 -19.69 -31.00 -16.35
C TRP A 18 -20.72 -29.89 -16.07
N VAL A 19 -21.69 -30.13 -15.17
CA VAL A 19 -22.69 -29.14 -14.75
C VAL A 19 -22.40 -28.56 -13.34
N ASP A 20 -21.45 -29.14 -12.60
CA ASP A 20 -20.98 -28.59 -11.31
C ASP A 20 -19.72 -27.69 -11.44
N GLY A 21 -19.31 -27.34 -12.66
CA GLY A 21 -18.05 -26.63 -12.94
C GLY A 21 -18.16 -25.13 -13.26
N PHE A 22 -19.35 -24.53 -13.18
CA PHE A 22 -19.58 -23.12 -13.55
C PHE A 22 -20.41 -22.36 -12.51
N VAL A 23 -19.99 -22.39 -11.24
CA VAL A 23 -20.22 -21.31 -10.28
C VAL A 23 -19.05 -21.31 -9.31
N GLU A 24 -17.89 -20.75 -9.70
CA GLU A 24 -16.88 -20.33 -8.72
C GLU A 24 -17.16 -18.88 -8.37
N GLU A 25 -18.06 -18.73 -7.40
CA GLU A 25 -18.32 -17.51 -6.66
C GLU A 25 -17.00 -17.04 -6.04
N LYS A 26 -16.46 -15.93 -6.56
CA LYS A 26 -15.25 -15.29 -6.02
C LYS A 26 -15.57 -14.81 -4.61
N SER A 27 -15.14 -15.59 -3.62
CA SER A 27 -15.11 -15.23 -2.21
C SER A 27 -14.36 -13.90 -2.03
N LEU A 28 -14.91 -13.01 -1.20
CA LEU A 28 -14.41 -11.71 -0.73
C LEU A 28 -13.08 -11.78 0.06
N ASP A 29 -12.27 -12.80 -0.23
CA ASP A 29 -11.13 -13.25 0.57
C ASP A 29 -9.85 -13.11 -0.26
N ALA A 30 -9.40 -11.86 -0.39
CA ALA A 30 -8.04 -11.56 -0.84
C ALA A 30 -7.42 -10.55 0.15
N THR A 31 -6.60 -11.09 1.03
CA THR A 31 -5.68 -10.38 1.92
C THR A 31 -4.92 -9.28 1.18
N VAL A 32 -5.21 -8.03 1.52
CA VAL A 32 -4.33 -6.88 1.29
C VAL A 32 -3.23 -6.92 2.36
N PRO A 33 -1.94 -7.12 2.04
CA PRO A 33 -0.87 -6.90 3.01
C PRO A 33 -0.89 -5.46 3.49
N SER A 34 -0.67 -5.24 4.78
CA SER A 34 -0.49 -3.91 5.36
C SER A 34 0.72 -3.21 4.72
N LEU A 35 0.49 -2.13 3.98
CA LEU A 35 1.51 -1.10 3.71
C LEU A 35 1.51 -0.19 4.94
N LEU A 36 1.96 -0.78 6.05
CA LEU A 36 2.60 -0.06 7.13
C LEU A 36 3.91 -0.83 7.36
N GLU A 37 5.00 -0.15 7.02
CA GLU A 37 6.37 -0.39 7.51
C GLU A 37 7.23 -1.46 6.83
N THR A 38 8.18 -0.96 6.02
CA THR A 38 9.60 -1.28 6.26
C THR A 38 10.42 -0.02 6.03
N TYR A 39 10.69 0.71 7.12
CA TYR A 39 11.64 1.82 7.19
C TYR A 39 13.06 1.26 7.35
N GLY A 40 14.00 1.68 6.50
CA GLY A 40 15.44 1.56 6.74
C GLY A 40 16.00 2.87 7.30
N SER A 41 16.03 2.99 8.62
CA SER A 41 16.48 4.16 9.40
C SER A 41 17.90 4.66 9.03
N SER A 42 18.03 5.95 8.70
CA SER A 42 19.27 6.71 8.87
C SER A 42 19.00 7.87 9.83
N LYS A 43 19.47 7.78 11.10
CA LYS A 43 19.20 8.80 12.14
C LYS A 43 19.45 10.23 11.62
N SER A 44 18.44 11.06 11.36
CA SER A 44 17.58 11.66 12.38
C SER A 44 16.50 10.65 12.73
N ALA A 45 16.70 9.90 13.81
CA ALA A 45 15.74 8.90 14.22
C ALA A 45 14.54 9.68 14.74
N ASN A 46 13.51 9.80 13.91
CA ASN A 46 12.18 9.93 14.46
C ASN A 46 11.90 8.56 15.07
N ASP A 47 12.15 8.42 16.37
CA ASP A 47 11.88 7.21 17.17
C ASP A 47 10.43 6.78 16.90
N ILE A 48 10.23 5.74 16.09
CA ILE A 48 8.91 5.12 15.97
C ILE A 48 8.84 4.11 17.11
N LEU A 49 7.81 4.22 17.94
CA LEU A 49 7.65 3.37 19.10
C LEU A 49 7.25 1.96 18.68
N MET A 50 8.19 1.01 18.78
CA MET A 50 7.90 -0.42 18.63
C MET A 50 7.44 -0.99 19.97
N VAL A 51 6.28 -1.66 19.96
CA VAL A 51 5.67 -2.24 21.17
C VAL A 51 5.61 -3.74 21.02
N GLU A 52 6.15 -4.47 22.00
CA GLU A 52 6.16 -5.92 22.01
C GLU A 52 4.76 -6.51 22.18
N ILE A 53 4.55 -7.69 21.58
CA ILE A 53 3.33 -8.47 21.72
C ILE A 53 3.24 -9.09 23.12
N THR A 54 2.05 -9.05 23.70
CA THR A 54 1.70 -9.74 24.95
C THR A 54 0.58 -10.74 24.63
N LEU A 55 0.82 -12.02 24.92
CA LEU A 55 -0.23 -13.03 24.88
C LEU A 55 -1.14 -12.88 26.11
N VAL A 56 -2.44 -13.07 25.94
CA VAL A 56 -3.39 -12.99 27.05
C VAL A 56 -3.30 -14.28 27.87
N GLU A 57 -2.60 -14.21 29.00
CA GLU A 57 -2.39 -15.35 29.89
C GLU A 57 -3.73 -15.89 30.43
N GLY A 58 -3.89 -17.21 30.46
CA GLY A 58 -5.11 -17.87 30.93
C GLY A 58 -6.31 -17.78 29.98
N ALA A 59 -6.20 -17.13 28.82
CA ALA A 59 -7.29 -17.00 27.84
C ALA A 59 -7.82 -18.38 27.37
N ALA A 60 -6.92 -19.33 27.10
CA ALA A 60 -7.30 -20.69 26.69
C ALA A 60 -8.19 -21.39 27.74
N ALA A 61 -7.95 -21.17 29.04
CA ALA A 61 -8.76 -21.76 30.10
C ALA A 61 -10.20 -21.20 30.15
N LYS A 62 -10.40 -19.98 29.61
CA LYS A 62 -11.71 -19.36 29.41
C LYS A 62 -12.34 -19.70 28.04
N GLY A 63 -11.66 -20.51 27.23
CA GLY A 63 -12.04 -20.81 25.84
C GLY A 63 -11.86 -19.62 24.89
N ALA A 64 -11.08 -18.61 25.28
CA ALA A 64 -10.75 -17.46 24.45
C ALA A 64 -9.51 -17.78 23.60
N VAL A 65 -9.73 -18.17 22.36
CA VAL A 65 -8.70 -18.58 21.40
C VAL A 65 -9.01 -18.06 19.99
N CYS A 66 -7.99 -17.76 19.20
CA CYS A 66 -8.09 -17.39 17.79
C CYS A 66 -8.69 -18.51 16.94
N LEU A 67 -8.98 -18.23 15.66
CA LEU A 67 -9.55 -19.19 14.70
C LEU A 67 -8.84 -20.56 14.69
N ASP A 68 -7.52 -20.58 14.85
CA ASP A 68 -6.69 -21.79 14.87
C ASP A 68 -6.51 -22.45 16.25
N GLY A 69 -7.06 -21.87 17.32
CA GLY A 69 -6.93 -22.33 18.69
C GLY A 69 -5.76 -21.73 19.48
N THR A 70 -4.96 -20.84 18.89
CA THR A 70 -3.91 -20.11 19.63
C THR A 70 -4.51 -19.06 20.58
N VAL A 71 -3.78 -18.69 21.63
CA VAL A 71 -4.26 -17.65 22.56
C VAL A 71 -4.22 -16.25 21.91
N PRO A 72 -5.19 -15.37 22.19
CA PRO A 72 -5.20 -14.02 21.67
C PRO A 72 -4.05 -13.18 22.24
N ALA A 73 -3.81 -12.03 21.61
CA ALA A 73 -2.70 -11.16 21.96
C ALA A 73 -3.05 -9.68 21.81
N TYR A 74 -2.29 -8.82 22.48
CA TYR A 74 -2.35 -7.37 22.30
C TYR A 74 -0.94 -6.77 22.44
N HIS A 75 -0.75 -5.54 21.98
CA HIS A 75 0.44 -4.74 22.26
C HIS A 75 0.08 -3.67 23.28
N LEU A 76 0.88 -3.46 24.32
CA LEU A 76 0.61 -2.48 25.37
C LEU A 76 1.82 -1.59 25.64
N HIS A 77 1.65 -0.29 25.43
CA HIS A 77 2.59 0.73 25.85
C HIS A 77 2.04 1.49 27.07
N ARG A 78 2.83 1.58 28.13
CA ARG A 78 2.40 2.17 29.40
C ARG A 78 2.33 3.69 29.34
N GLY A 79 1.33 4.23 30.03
CA GLY A 79 1.16 5.67 30.20
C GLY A 79 2.15 6.25 31.20
N TYR A 80 2.33 7.57 31.16
CA TYR A 80 3.24 8.30 32.03
C TYR A 80 2.70 9.70 32.37
N GLY A 81 3.24 10.30 33.43
CA GLY A 81 2.80 11.62 33.90
C GLY A 81 1.30 11.64 34.23
N SER A 82 0.56 12.59 33.65
CA SER A 82 -0.89 12.69 33.84
C SER A 82 -1.69 11.54 33.22
N GLY A 83 -1.11 10.79 32.27
CA GLY A 83 -1.80 9.71 31.54
C GLY A 83 -1.66 8.32 32.16
N VAL A 84 -1.01 8.17 33.33
CA VAL A 84 -0.82 6.86 34.00
C VAL A 84 -2.14 6.13 34.32
N ASN A 85 -3.21 6.89 34.59
CA ASN A 85 -4.55 6.39 34.86
C ASN A 85 -5.53 6.67 33.70
N SER A 86 -5.01 6.88 32.50
CA SER A 86 -5.81 7.05 31.28
C SER A 86 -5.51 5.91 30.30
N TRP A 87 -6.54 5.39 29.64
CA TRP A 87 -6.44 4.18 28.82
C TRP A 87 -7.07 4.36 27.43
N LEU A 88 -6.33 4.02 26.39
CA LEU A 88 -6.77 3.96 25.01
C LEU A 88 -6.63 2.52 24.52
N ILE A 89 -7.75 1.88 24.19
CA ILE A 89 -7.80 0.54 23.62
C ILE A 89 -8.15 0.71 22.15
N HIS A 90 -7.28 0.25 21.26
CA HIS A 90 -7.48 0.29 19.81
C HIS A 90 -7.67 -1.13 19.29
N LEU A 91 -8.81 -1.38 18.65
CA LEU A 91 -9.18 -2.67 18.08
C LEU A 91 -8.69 -2.74 16.64
N GLN A 92 -7.83 -3.71 16.36
CA GLN A 92 -7.31 -3.93 15.02
C GLN A 92 -8.44 -4.28 14.04
N GLY A 93 -8.42 -3.71 12.84
CA GLY A 93 -9.29 -4.09 11.73
C GLY A 93 -8.76 -5.30 10.93
N GLY A 94 -9.49 -5.69 9.89
CA GLY A 94 -9.02 -6.75 8.97
C GLY A 94 -10.11 -7.51 8.24
N ALA A 95 -11.24 -6.90 7.92
CA ALA A 95 -12.42 -7.57 7.33
C ALA A 95 -12.92 -8.75 8.17
N TRP A 96 -13.62 -9.71 7.56
CA TRP A 96 -14.23 -10.86 8.23
C TRP A 96 -13.95 -12.16 7.46
N CYS A 97 -14.54 -13.26 7.90
CA CYS A 97 -14.73 -14.45 7.08
C CYS A 97 -16.16 -14.95 7.29
N ASN A 98 -16.86 -15.34 6.23
CA ASN A 98 -18.31 -15.56 6.25
C ASN A 98 -18.73 -16.99 5.88
N ASP A 99 -17.77 -17.85 5.55
CA ASP A 99 -18.00 -19.26 5.29
C ASP A 99 -16.83 -20.12 5.82
N THR A 100 -17.04 -21.43 5.90
CA THR A 100 -16.03 -22.37 6.40
C THR A 100 -14.72 -22.30 5.61
N LYS A 101 -14.78 -22.05 4.29
CA LYS A 101 -13.61 -22.03 3.41
C LYS A 101 -12.74 -20.80 3.68
N SER A 102 -13.33 -19.61 3.67
CA SER A 102 -12.68 -18.34 3.97
C SER A 102 -12.11 -18.32 5.38
N CYS A 103 -12.87 -18.78 6.37
CA CYS A 103 -12.35 -18.87 7.75
C CYS A 103 -11.20 -19.89 7.89
N SER A 104 -11.27 -21.01 7.16
CA SER A 104 -10.17 -22.00 7.12
C SER A 104 -8.91 -21.45 6.47
N ASN A 105 -9.03 -20.60 5.44
CA ASN A 105 -7.87 -19.93 4.84
C ASN A 105 -7.29 -18.89 5.81
N ARG A 106 -8.17 -18.12 6.45
CA ARG A 106 -7.79 -17.04 7.37
C ARG A 106 -7.00 -17.52 8.59
N LYS A 107 -7.26 -18.74 9.08
CA LYS A 107 -6.57 -19.32 10.25
C LYS A 107 -5.04 -19.42 10.10
N PHE A 108 -4.54 -19.49 8.85
CA PHE A 108 -3.10 -19.54 8.55
C PHE A 108 -2.44 -18.15 8.42
N SER A 109 -3.10 -17.10 8.91
CA SER A 109 -2.62 -15.72 8.85
C SER A 109 -2.59 -15.07 10.24
N ALA A 110 -1.96 -13.89 10.34
CA ALA A 110 -1.98 -13.07 11.56
C ALA A 110 -3.40 -12.67 12.01
N TYR A 111 -4.40 -12.78 11.13
CA TYR A 111 -5.81 -12.49 11.42
C TYR A 111 -6.64 -13.71 11.82
N GLY A 112 -6.00 -14.86 12.01
CA GLY A 112 -6.62 -16.08 12.52
C GLY A 112 -5.75 -16.86 13.49
N SER A 113 -4.51 -16.41 13.73
CA SER A 113 -3.55 -17.06 14.63
C SER A 113 -2.56 -16.07 15.23
N SER A 114 -2.36 -16.13 16.54
CA SER A 114 -1.29 -15.36 17.20
C SER A 114 0.11 -15.91 16.93
N ALA A 115 0.23 -17.15 16.43
CA ALA A 115 1.51 -17.70 15.99
C ALA A 115 2.07 -16.93 14.78
N HIS A 116 1.20 -16.32 13.99
CA HIS A 116 1.54 -15.55 12.79
C HIS A 116 1.57 -14.03 13.01
N MET A 117 1.25 -13.54 14.20
CA MET A 117 1.33 -12.11 14.52
C MET A 117 2.77 -11.63 14.67
N GLU A 118 3.01 -10.39 14.24
CA GLU A 118 4.28 -9.70 14.43
C GLU A 118 4.62 -9.59 15.92
N LYS A 119 5.89 -9.81 16.27
CA LYS A 119 6.34 -9.77 17.67
C LYS A 119 6.45 -8.36 18.22
N GLU A 120 6.60 -7.38 17.34
CA GLU A 120 6.59 -5.97 17.65
C GLU A 120 5.67 -5.25 16.68
N ARG A 121 5.03 -4.19 17.14
CA ARG A 121 4.13 -3.37 16.35
C ARG A 121 4.43 -1.90 16.57
N ALA A 122 4.54 -1.14 15.49
CA ALA A 122 4.74 0.28 15.60
C ALA A 122 3.45 1.00 15.99
N PHE A 123 3.58 1.84 17.00
CA PHE A 123 2.52 2.72 17.45
C PHE A 123 2.67 4.08 16.77
N SER A 124 1.66 4.45 15.98
CA SER A 124 1.60 5.70 15.21
C SER A 124 0.17 6.27 15.22
N GLY A 125 -0.03 7.48 14.69
CA GLY A 125 -1.33 8.14 14.69
C GLY A 125 -1.90 8.27 16.10
N ILE A 126 -3.15 7.83 16.32
CA ILE A 126 -3.80 7.86 17.65
C ILE A 126 -3.04 7.03 18.71
N LEU A 127 -2.18 6.09 18.31
CA LEU A 127 -1.35 5.30 19.22
C LEU A 127 0.05 5.88 19.45
N SER A 128 0.45 6.92 18.70
CA SER A 128 1.79 7.51 18.81
C SER A 128 2.09 8.01 20.23
N ASN A 129 3.35 7.89 20.66
CA ASN A 129 3.85 8.44 21.92
C ASN A 129 4.40 9.87 21.80
N LYS A 130 4.30 10.49 20.62
CA LYS A 130 4.75 11.86 20.38
C LYS A 130 3.58 12.82 20.50
N SER A 131 3.75 13.87 21.28
CA SER A 131 2.75 14.94 21.43
C SER A 131 2.47 15.65 20.10
N GLU A 132 3.42 15.70 19.18
CA GLU A 132 3.25 16.36 17.89
C GLU A 132 2.37 15.54 16.94
N GLU A 133 2.33 14.22 17.13
CA GLU A 133 1.53 13.29 16.33
C GLU A 133 0.23 12.89 17.03
N ASN A 134 0.19 12.95 18.37
CA ASN A 134 -0.94 12.50 19.17
C ASN A 134 -1.15 13.41 20.39
N PRO A 135 -1.47 14.69 20.19
CA PRO A 135 -1.42 15.72 21.23
C PRO A 135 -2.22 15.39 22.49
N GLU A 136 -3.30 14.62 22.33
CA GLU A 136 -4.27 14.33 23.38
C GLU A 136 -4.00 13.03 24.14
N PHE A 137 -3.48 12.01 23.45
CA PHE A 137 -3.39 10.63 23.99
C PHE A 137 -1.94 10.09 24.07
N PHE A 138 -0.92 10.89 23.69
CA PHE A 138 0.50 10.48 23.62
C PHE A 138 1.13 10.00 24.94
N ASN A 139 0.52 10.30 26.09
CA ASN A 139 1.00 9.85 27.40
C ASN A 139 0.07 8.87 28.13
N TRP A 140 -1.00 8.41 27.48
CA TRP A 140 -1.93 7.41 28.02
C TRP A 140 -1.35 5.99 28.00
N ASN A 141 -1.95 5.06 28.74
CA ASN A 141 -1.77 3.64 28.44
C ASN A 141 -2.43 3.37 27.09
N ARG A 142 -1.67 2.85 26.13
CA ARG A 142 -2.14 2.62 24.76
C ARG A 142 -2.04 1.13 24.45
N VAL A 143 -3.14 0.56 23.99
CA VAL A 143 -3.27 -0.86 23.69
C VAL A 143 -3.72 -1.02 22.24
N GLU A 144 -3.09 -1.92 21.49
CA GLU A 144 -3.65 -2.45 20.24
C GLU A 144 -4.05 -3.91 20.47
N LEU A 145 -5.35 -4.20 20.55
CA LEU A 145 -5.86 -5.56 20.66
C LEU A 145 -5.85 -6.21 19.26
N ARG A 146 -5.11 -7.31 19.13
CA ARG A 146 -4.94 -7.98 17.84
C ARG A 146 -6.17 -8.79 17.47
N TYR A 147 -6.59 -8.66 16.22
CA TYR A 147 -7.82 -9.24 15.71
C TYR A 147 -7.54 -10.62 15.10
N CYS A 148 -8.19 -11.67 15.63
CA CYS A 148 -7.95 -13.04 15.19
C CYS A 148 -9.18 -13.96 15.18
N ASP A 149 -10.40 -13.42 15.33
CA ASP A 149 -11.65 -14.19 15.37
C ASP A 149 -12.44 -14.15 14.05
N GLY A 150 -12.33 -13.07 13.27
CA GLY A 150 -13.03 -12.96 12.00
C GLY A 150 -14.50 -12.51 12.07
N ALA A 151 -14.99 -12.07 13.25
CA ALA A 151 -16.36 -11.59 13.49
C ALA A 151 -16.41 -10.30 14.34
N SER A 152 -15.45 -9.38 14.19
CA SER A 152 -15.41 -8.13 14.99
C SER A 152 -15.49 -8.35 16.50
N PHE A 153 -14.88 -9.41 17.02
CA PHE A 153 -14.93 -9.81 18.43
C PHE A 153 -16.33 -10.17 18.94
N SER A 154 -17.26 -10.57 18.07
CA SER A 154 -18.66 -10.83 18.47
C SER A 154 -19.11 -12.29 18.34
N GLY A 155 -18.30 -13.19 17.76
CA GLY A 155 -18.63 -14.62 17.65
C GLY A 155 -18.45 -15.40 18.96
N ASP A 156 -19.31 -16.40 19.20
CA ASP A 156 -19.05 -17.46 20.19
C ASP A 156 -19.62 -18.82 19.73
N SER A 157 -18.98 -19.42 18.74
CA SER A 157 -19.28 -20.78 18.27
C SER A 157 -18.01 -21.54 17.88
N GLU A 158 -18.16 -22.73 17.32
CA GLU A 158 -17.06 -23.48 16.73
C GLU A 158 -17.55 -24.35 15.57
N ASN A 159 -16.63 -24.69 14.68
CA ASN A 159 -16.82 -25.74 13.69
C ASN A 159 -15.76 -26.83 13.93
N GLN A 160 -16.20 -27.93 14.54
CA GLN A 160 -15.31 -29.04 14.92
C GLN A 160 -14.72 -29.75 13.70
N GLU A 161 -15.51 -29.92 12.63
CA GLU A 161 -15.06 -30.59 11.40
C GLU A 161 -13.95 -29.81 10.71
N ALA A 162 -14.08 -28.49 10.62
CA ALA A 162 -13.09 -27.60 10.01
C ALA A 162 -11.95 -27.19 10.97
N GLN A 163 -12.03 -27.60 12.24
CA GLN A 163 -11.13 -27.17 13.32
C GLN A 163 -11.03 -25.64 13.41
N LEU A 164 -12.18 -24.98 13.46
CA LEU A 164 -12.29 -23.53 13.57
C LEU A 164 -12.94 -23.12 14.90
N GLN A 165 -12.33 -22.13 15.53
CA GLN A 165 -12.78 -21.57 16.80
C GLN A 165 -13.26 -20.13 16.61
N PHE A 166 -14.58 -19.91 16.71
CA PHE A 166 -15.18 -18.58 16.52
C PHE A 166 -15.40 -17.91 17.87
N ARG A 167 -14.33 -17.52 18.55
CA ARG A 167 -14.35 -17.10 19.97
C ARG A 167 -14.18 -15.60 20.18
N GLY A 168 -14.64 -14.78 19.25
CA GLY A 168 -14.51 -13.32 19.28
C GLY A 168 -14.94 -12.70 20.62
N GLN A 169 -16.16 -13.01 21.10
CA GLN A 169 -16.68 -12.45 22.36
C GLN A 169 -15.81 -12.87 23.55
N ARG A 170 -15.33 -14.11 23.56
CA ARG A 170 -14.47 -14.62 24.63
C ARG A 170 -13.09 -13.97 24.61
N ILE A 171 -12.53 -13.73 23.42
CA ILE A 171 -11.28 -12.99 23.25
C ILE A 171 -11.43 -11.58 23.81
N TRP A 172 -12.50 -10.87 23.45
CA TRP A 172 -12.82 -9.54 23.99
C TRP A 172 -12.87 -9.56 25.52
N LEU A 173 -13.70 -10.41 26.11
CA LEU A 173 -13.84 -10.53 27.56
C LEU A 173 -12.52 -10.85 28.26
N SER A 174 -11.77 -11.82 27.74
CA SER A 174 -10.49 -12.24 28.33
C SER A 174 -9.42 -11.15 28.23
N ALA A 175 -9.38 -10.41 27.13
CA ALA A 175 -8.45 -9.29 26.96
C ALA A 175 -8.81 -8.13 27.90
N MET A 176 -10.09 -7.78 28.01
CA MET A 176 -10.54 -6.73 28.92
C MET A 176 -10.25 -7.10 30.39
N ASP A 177 -10.55 -8.33 30.81
CA ASP A 177 -10.24 -8.83 32.16
C ASP A 177 -8.74 -8.70 32.48
N ASP A 178 -7.89 -9.11 31.54
CA ASP A 178 -6.44 -9.07 31.69
C ASP A 178 -5.93 -7.62 31.80
N LEU A 179 -6.41 -6.71 30.94
CA LEU A 179 -6.08 -5.28 31.02
C LEU A 179 -6.59 -4.64 32.32
N MET A 180 -7.79 -5.03 32.78
CA MET A 180 -8.35 -4.61 34.07
C MET A 180 -7.46 -5.05 35.23
N SER A 181 -6.88 -6.25 35.17
CA SER A 181 -5.90 -6.71 36.18
C SER A 181 -4.59 -5.92 36.13
N LYS A 182 -4.21 -5.44 34.94
CA LYS A 182 -2.98 -4.68 34.67
C LYS A 182 -3.08 -3.18 34.98
N GLY A 183 -4.14 -2.76 35.65
CA GLY A 183 -4.32 -1.39 36.16
C GLY A 183 -5.44 -0.59 35.49
N MET A 184 -6.07 -1.11 34.42
CA MET A 184 -7.17 -0.41 33.75
C MET A 184 -8.38 -0.19 34.68
N ARG A 185 -8.58 -1.06 35.68
CA ARG A 185 -9.62 -0.88 36.70
C ARG A 185 -9.54 0.43 37.49
N ASN A 186 -8.37 1.06 37.54
CA ASN A 186 -8.12 2.32 38.24
C ASN A 186 -8.17 3.53 37.29
N ALA A 187 -8.68 3.35 36.07
CA ALA A 187 -8.71 4.41 35.09
C ALA A 187 -9.65 5.55 35.53
N ASN A 188 -9.14 6.78 35.43
CA ASN A 188 -9.95 7.99 35.50
C ASN A 188 -10.68 8.24 34.18
N GLN A 189 -10.03 7.85 33.08
CA GLN A 189 -10.49 8.08 31.72
C GLN A 189 -10.14 6.89 30.83
N ALA A 190 -11.08 6.48 29.99
CA ALA A 190 -10.88 5.41 29.01
C ALA A 190 -11.49 5.77 27.65
N LEU A 191 -10.84 5.35 26.57
CA LEU A 191 -11.31 5.47 25.20
C LEU A 191 -11.20 4.10 24.53
N LEU A 192 -12.34 3.55 24.10
CA LEU A 192 -12.35 2.43 23.16
C LEU A 192 -12.31 2.97 21.74
N SER A 193 -11.43 2.46 20.91
CA SER A 193 -11.31 2.87 19.52
C SER A 193 -11.01 1.68 18.63
N GLY A 194 -11.13 1.83 17.32
CA GLY A 194 -10.72 0.81 16.37
C GLY A 194 -10.97 1.27 14.95
N CYS A 195 -10.33 0.59 13.99
CA CYS A 195 -10.59 0.83 12.57
C CYS A 195 -11.28 -0.35 11.88
N SER A 196 -12.16 -0.07 10.91
CA SER A 196 -12.72 -1.08 9.98
C SER A 196 -13.54 -2.10 10.76
N ALA A 197 -13.24 -3.40 10.67
CA ALA A 197 -13.82 -4.42 11.53
C ALA A 197 -13.64 -4.13 13.04
N GLY A 198 -12.52 -3.52 13.44
CA GLY A 198 -12.30 -3.04 14.81
C GLY A 198 -13.08 -1.76 15.14
N GLY A 199 -13.37 -0.93 14.15
CA GLY A 199 -14.27 0.22 14.26
C GLY A 199 -15.70 -0.24 14.52
N LEU A 200 -16.20 -1.21 13.74
CA LEU A 200 -17.47 -1.87 13.98
C LEU A 200 -17.51 -2.49 15.39
N SER A 201 -16.46 -3.20 15.78
CA SER A 201 -16.33 -3.78 17.12
C SER A 201 -16.41 -2.71 18.22
N SER A 202 -15.79 -1.54 18.00
CA SER A 202 -15.86 -0.41 18.95
C SER A 202 -17.27 0.12 19.13
N ILE A 203 -18.13 0.02 18.11
CA ILE A 203 -19.56 0.33 18.21
C ILE A 203 -20.28 -0.76 19.01
N LEU A 204 -20.11 -2.03 18.60
CA LEU A 204 -20.83 -3.17 19.18
C LEU A 204 -20.54 -3.36 20.68
N HIS A 205 -19.30 -3.17 21.09
CA HIS A 205 -18.87 -3.35 22.49
C HIS A 205 -18.82 -2.06 23.30
N CYS A 206 -19.30 -0.93 22.77
CA CYS A 206 -19.14 0.37 23.44
C CYS A 206 -19.77 0.41 24.85
N ASP A 207 -21.02 -0.02 24.96
CA ASP A 207 -21.74 -0.05 26.24
C ASP A 207 -21.21 -1.15 27.16
N GLU A 208 -20.75 -2.27 26.61
CA GLU A 208 -20.07 -3.34 27.37
C GLU A 208 -18.77 -2.81 27.98
N PHE A 209 -17.95 -2.11 27.21
CA PHE A 209 -16.72 -1.47 27.69
C PHE A 209 -17.00 -0.44 28.77
N ARG A 210 -18.04 0.40 28.60
CA ARG A 210 -18.48 1.35 29.64
C ARG A 210 -18.86 0.67 30.94
N SER A 211 -19.49 -0.51 30.86
CA SER A 211 -19.96 -1.26 32.04
C SER A 211 -18.83 -1.81 32.91
N LEU A 212 -17.61 -1.92 32.38
CA LEU A 212 -16.44 -2.39 33.13
C LEU A 212 -15.96 -1.38 34.20
N PHE A 213 -16.39 -0.12 34.08
CA PHE A 213 -15.89 0.97 34.93
C PHE A 213 -16.97 1.55 35.85
N PRO A 214 -16.58 2.07 37.03
CA PRO A 214 -17.46 2.85 37.89
C PRO A 214 -18.09 4.04 37.16
N THR A 215 -19.20 4.55 37.69
CA THR A 215 -19.88 5.71 37.08
C THR A 215 -19.09 7.00 37.08
N THR A 216 -18.03 7.08 37.91
CA THR A 216 -17.12 8.21 38.01
C THR A 216 -16.05 8.25 36.92
N THR A 217 -15.77 7.13 36.24
CA THR A 217 -14.77 7.07 35.17
C THR A 217 -15.35 7.65 33.88
N LYS A 218 -14.61 8.56 33.24
CA LYS A 218 -14.99 9.07 31.91
C LYS A 218 -14.68 8.01 30.86
N VAL A 219 -15.71 7.42 30.26
CA VAL A 219 -15.54 6.42 29.20
C VAL A 219 -16.27 6.89 27.95
N LYS A 220 -15.59 6.84 26.81
CA LYS A 220 -16.17 7.13 25.49
C LYS A 220 -15.64 6.14 24.44
N CYS A 221 -16.29 6.09 23.28
CA CYS A 221 -15.88 5.21 22.17
C CYS A 221 -15.67 5.99 20.86
N LEU A 222 -14.75 5.53 20.02
CA LEU A 222 -14.45 6.08 18.71
C LEU A 222 -14.48 4.95 17.66
N SER A 223 -15.36 5.07 16.67
CA SER A 223 -15.36 4.17 15.53
C SER A 223 -14.77 4.87 14.32
N ASP A 224 -13.63 4.39 13.83
CA ASP A 224 -13.02 4.82 12.57
C ASP A 224 -13.33 3.82 11.45
N ALA A 225 -13.93 4.29 10.36
CA ALA A 225 -14.30 3.48 9.20
C ALA A 225 -15.11 2.22 9.56
N GLY A 226 -15.84 2.25 10.69
CA GLY A 226 -16.62 1.14 11.23
C GLY A 226 -18.11 1.25 10.95
N PHE A 227 -18.58 2.42 10.48
CA PHE A 227 -19.97 2.64 10.11
C PHE A 227 -20.26 2.14 8.68
N PHE A 228 -20.47 0.84 8.53
CA PHE A 228 -20.86 0.23 7.26
C PHE A 228 -22.37 0.31 7.03
N LEU A 229 -22.77 0.62 5.80
CA LEU A 229 -24.18 0.65 5.38
C LEU A 229 -24.69 -0.69 4.83
N ASP A 230 -25.96 -1.00 5.04
CA ASP A 230 -26.66 -2.06 4.31
C ASP A 230 -27.14 -1.56 2.94
N ALA A 231 -26.18 -1.14 2.10
CA ALA A 231 -26.44 -0.54 0.79
C ALA A 231 -26.72 -1.59 -0.29
N VAL A 232 -27.58 -1.23 -1.24
CA VAL A 232 -27.78 -1.99 -2.47
C VAL A 232 -26.57 -1.77 -3.38
N ASP A 233 -26.00 -2.85 -3.90
CA ASP A 233 -24.88 -2.80 -4.83
C ASP A 233 -25.31 -2.42 -6.25
N ILE A 234 -24.34 -2.15 -7.12
CA ILE A 234 -24.58 -1.69 -8.50
C ILE A 234 -25.30 -2.71 -9.40
N SER A 235 -25.40 -3.97 -8.97
CA SER A 235 -26.17 -5.01 -9.66
C SER A 235 -27.61 -5.14 -9.14
N GLY A 236 -27.96 -4.38 -8.09
CA GLY A 236 -29.25 -4.46 -7.40
C GLY A 236 -29.28 -5.48 -6.26
N GLY A 237 -28.16 -6.14 -5.96
CA GLY A 237 -28.00 -7.08 -4.85
C GLY A 237 -27.69 -6.37 -3.52
N ARG A 238 -27.43 -7.17 -2.48
CA ARG A 238 -26.99 -6.67 -1.16
C ARG A 238 -25.74 -7.40 -0.69
N THR A 239 -24.67 -7.29 -1.48
CA THR A 239 -23.42 -8.04 -1.28
C THR A 239 -22.92 -8.04 0.18
N LEU A 240 -22.88 -6.89 0.87
CA LEU A 240 -22.40 -6.83 2.26
C LEU A 240 -23.36 -7.47 3.26
N ARG A 241 -24.67 -7.41 3.00
CA ARG A 241 -25.68 -8.07 3.83
C ARG A 241 -25.52 -9.58 3.74
N ASP A 242 -25.31 -10.11 2.55
CA ASP A 242 -25.08 -11.54 2.34
C ASP A 242 -23.78 -11.99 3.03
N TYR A 243 -22.74 -11.17 2.91
CA TYR A 243 -21.48 -11.40 3.62
C TYR A 243 -21.66 -11.39 5.15
N TYR A 244 -22.31 -10.37 5.71
CA TYR A 244 -22.60 -10.29 7.15
C TYR A 244 -23.53 -11.41 7.62
N SER A 245 -24.48 -11.85 6.79
CA SER A 245 -25.35 -12.98 7.11
C SER A 245 -24.54 -14.26 7.33
N GLY A 246 -23.55 -14.51 6.48
CA GLY A 246 -22.61 -15.63 6.65
C GLY A 246 -21.78 -15.48 7.93
N VAL A 247 -21.24 -14.29 8.22
CA VAL A 247 -20.50 -14.02 9.47
C VAL A 247 -21.38 -14.32 10.69
N VAL A 248 -22.58 -13.76 10.72
CA VAL A 248 -23.48 -13.83 11.87
C VAL A 248 -23.95 -15.25 12.14
N SER A 249 -24.34 -15.98 11.08
CA SER A 249 -24.84 -17.35 11.19
C SER A 249 -23.74 -18.36 11.50
N LEU A 250 -22.60 -18.31 10.80
CA LEU A 250 -21.51 -19.27 10.98
C LEU A 250 -20.86 -19.15 12.36
N GLN A 251 -20.62 -17.90 12.80
CA GLN A 251 -19.80 -17.62 13.98
C GLN A 251 -20.64 -17.41 15.25
N GLY A 252 -21.96 -17.60 15.19
CA GLY A 252 -22.86 -17.50 16.34
C GLY A 252 -22.94 -16.08 16.93
N VAL A 253 -22.79 -15.05 16.10
CA VAL A 253 -22.71 -13.64 16.55
C VAL A 253 -24.01 -13.16 17.21
N GLN A 254 -25.15 -13.71 16.78
CA GLN A 254 -26.49 -13.29 17.20
C GLN A 254 -26.69 -13.19 18.72
N GLU A 255 -26.05 -14.07 19.51
CA GLU A 255 -26.21 -14.14 20.96
C GLU A 255 -25.51 -12.97 21.67
N ASN A 256 -24.54 -12.35 21.01
CA ASN A 256 -23.73 -11.26 21.55
C ASN A 256 -24.13 -9.89 20.99
N LEU A 257 -25.10 -9.84 20.06
CA LEU A 257 -25.63 -8.58 19.55
C LEU A 257 -26.56 -7.90 20.57
N PRO A 258 -26.69 -6.55 20.52
CA PRO A 258 -27.53 -5.84 21.46
C PRO A 258 -28.99 -6.30 21.42
N ARG A 259 -29.51 -6.75 22.57
CA ARG A 259 -30.89 -7.26 22.70
C ARG A 259 -31.95 -6.26 22.31
N PHE A 260 -31.70 -4.95 22.46
CA PHE A 260 -32.66 -3.94 22.03
C PHE A 260 -32.84 -3.95 20.51
N CYS A 261 -31.84 -4.37 19.74
CA CYS A 261 -31.93 -4.49 18.29
C CYS A 261 -32.53 -5.84 17.89
N THR A 262 -31.99 -6.96 18.41
CA THR A 262 -32.39 -8.32 17.99
C THR A 262 -33.81 -8.72 18.40
N ARG A 263 -34.45 -7.95 19.30
CA ARG A 263 -35.88 -8.07 19.60
C ARG A 263 -36.80 -7.55 18.49
N HIS A 264 -36.28 -6.70 17.60
CA HIS A 264 -37.07 -5.99 16.60
C HIS A 264 -36.59 -6.25 15.16
N LEU A 265 -35.33 -6.59 14.97
CA LEU A 265 -34.70 -6.84 13.69
C LEU A 265 -33.97 -8.19 13.69
N ASP A 266 -33.72 -8.74 12.50
CA ASP A 266 -32.91 -9.94 12.37
C ASP A 266 -31.45 -9.70 12.79
N PRO A 267 -30.74 -10.73 13.26
CA PRO A 267 -29.36 -10.60 13.72
C PRO A 267 -28.41 -9.96 12.69
N THR A 268 -28.57 -10.24 11.39
CA THR A 268 -27.73 -9.63 10.35
C THR A 268 -27.95 -8.13 10.27
N SER A 269 -29.20 -7.67 10.30
CA SER A 269 -29.53 -6.25 10.41
C SER A 269 -28.92 -5.60 11.67
N CYS A 270 -28.88 -6.31 12.79
CA CYS A 270 -28.26 -5.83 14.03
C CYS A 270 -26.73 -5.87 14.05
N PHE A 271 -26.08 -6.41 13.02
CA PHE A 271 -24.65 -6.29 12.82
C PHE A 271 -24.27 -5.02 12.03
N PHE A 272 -25.24 -4.38 11.35
CA PHE A 272 -25.05 -3.08 10.71
C PHE A 272 -25.26 -1.92 11.71
N PRO A 273 -24.27 -1.02 11.88
CA PRO A 273 -24.36 0.09 12.81
C PRO A 273 -25.59 1.00 12.64
N GLU A 274 -26.05 1.22 11.41
CA GLU A 274 -27.22 2.07 11.11
C GLU A 274 -28.47 1.68 11.91
N ASN A 275 -28.58 0.43 12.36
CA ASN A 275 -29.73 -0.09 13.10
C ASN A 275 -29.59 -0.01 14.63
N LEU A 276 -28.43 0.38 15.16
CA LEU A 276 -28.18 0.35 16.62
C LEU A 276 -27.50 1.59 17.19
N ILE A 277 -26.80 2.40 16.38
CA ILE A 277 -26.00 3.53 16.91
C ILE A 277 -26.82 4.57 17.67
N ALA A 278 -28.10 4.75 17.32
CA ALA A 278 -28.99 5.70 17.99
C ALA A 278 -29.37 5.28 19.42
N ASN A 279 -29.19 4.00 19.75
CA ASN A 279 -29.55 3.42 21.05
C ASN A 279 -28.33 3.13 21.93
N ILE A 280 -27.11 3.35 21.44
CA ILE A 280 -25.89 3.28 22.25
C ILE A 280 -25.94 4.41 23.28
N THR A 281 -25.78 4.05 24.55
CA THR A 281 -25.92 4.98 25.67
C THR A 281 -24.61 5.67 26.04
N THR A 282 -23.49 5.02 25.75
CA THR A 282 -22.15 5.57 25.96
C THR A 282 -21.81 6.58 24.87
N PRO A 283 -21.19 7.73 25.20
CA PRO A 283 -20.75 8.69 24.20
C PRO A 283 -19.86 8.04 23.12
N LEU A 284 -20.34 8.08 21.88
CA LEU A 284 -19.68 7.50 20.71
C LEU A 284 -19.33 8.61 19.70
N PHE A 285 -18.15 8.50 19.09
CA PHE A 285 -17.70 9.32 17.97
C PHE A 285 -17.62 8.49 16.69
N ILE A 286 -18.25 8.96 15.62
CA ILE A 286 -18.15 8.34 14.29
C ILE A 286 -17.17 9.14 13.44
N LEU A 287 -16.03 8.52 13.11
CA LEU A 287 -15.07 8.99 12.13
C LEU A 287 -15.21 8.10 10.89
N ASN A 288 -15.74 8.61 9.79
CA ASN A 288 -15.92 7.81 8.58
C ASN A 288 -15.75 8.66 7.33
N ALA A 289 -15.20 8.08 6.27
CA ALA A 289 -15.29 8.66 4.95
C ALA A 289 -16.70 8.40 4.37
N ALA A 290 -17.33 9.42 3.80
CA ALA A 290 -18.59 9.27 3.07
C ALA A 290 -18.45 8.40 1.82
N TYR A 291 -17.25 8.35 1.27
CA TYR A 291 -16.85 7.47 0.18
C TYR A 291 -15.80 6.48 0.67
N ASP A 292 -16.17 5.68 1.68
CA ASP A 292 -15.28 4.66 2.24
C ASP A 292 -14.77 3.73 1.13
N SER A 293 -13.45 3.71 0.93
CA SER A 293 -12.87 3.02 -0.22
C SER A 293 -13.00 1.50 -0.11
N TRP A 294 -13.04 0.96 1.11
CA TRP A 294 -13.25 -0.47 1.32
C TRP A 294 -14.69 -0.86 1.01
N GLN A 295 -15.67 -0.09 1.49
CA GLN A 295 -17.08 -0.40 1.25
C GLN A 295 -17.44 -0.19 -0.23
N ILE A 296 -16.91 0.84 -0.90
CA ILE A 296 -17.12 1.01 -2.34
C ILE A 296 -16.59 -0.20 -3.11
N TYR A 297 -15.37 -0.64 -2.81
CA TYR A 297 -14.73 -1.75 -3.53
C TYR A 297 -15.35 -3.12 -3.23
N ASN A 298 -15.65 -3.42 -1.96
CA ASN A 298 -16.04 -4.78 -1.53
C ASN A 298 -17.56 -4.97 -1.39
N SER A 299 -18.33 -3.87 -1.33
CA SER A 299 -19.77 -3.94 -1.11
C SER A 299 -20.57 -3.26 -2.21
N LEU A 300 -20.28 -2.01 -2.54
CA LEU A 300 -21.12 -1.25 -3.48
C LEU A 300 -20.87 -1.64 -4.93
N ALA A 301 -19.61 -1.77 -5.32
CA ALA A 301 -19.19 -2.14 -6.66
C ALA A 301 -18.11 -3.24 -6.63
N PRO A 302 -18.39 -4.43 -6.06
CA PRO A 302 -17.47 -5.57 -6.10
C PRO A 302 -17.36 -6.14 -7.52
N PRO A 303 -16.28 -6.87 -7.85
CA PRO A 303 -16.14 -7.51 -9.17
C PRO A 303 -17.29 -8.45 -9.53
N SER A 304 -17.93 -9.08 -8.54
CA SER A 304 -19.12 -9.92 -8.73
C SER A 304 -20.35 -9.13 -9.19
N ALA A 305 -20.52 -7.89 -8.72
CA ALA A 305 -21.62 -7.00 -9.12
C ALA A 305 -21.30 -6.17 -10.38
N ASP A 306 -20.06 -6.21 -10.87
CA ASP A 306 -19.60 -5.54 -12.09
C ASP A 306 -19.01 -6.51 -13.14
N PRO A 307 -19.78 -7.48 -13.69
CA PRO A 307 -19.25 -8.43 -14.68
C PRO A 307 -18.71 -7.76 -15.96
N GLY A 308 -19.28 -6.60 -16.32
CA GLY A 308 -18.86 -5.81 -17.48
C GLY A 308 -17.58 -5.00 -17.25
N GLY A 309 -17.16 -4.82 -16.00
CA GLY A 309 -15.95 -4.08 -15.65
C GLY A 309 -16.07 -2.55 -15.77
N GLU A 310 -17.30 -2.03 -15.83
CA GLU A 310 -17.59 -0.59 -16.02
C GLU A 310 -17.11 0.23 -14.81
N TRP A 311 -17.10 -0.37 -13.61
CA TRP A 311 -16.71 0.27 -12.36
C TRP A 311 -15.24 0.07 -12.01
N ASN A 312 -14.46 -0.68 -12.79
CA ASN A 312 -13.05 -1.00 -12.52
C ASN A 312 -12.19 0.22 -12.16
N SER A 313 -12.28 1.28 -12.97
CA SER A 313 -11.52 2.52 -12.77
C SER A 313 -12.12 3.36 -11.64
N CYS A 314 -13.44 3.52 -11.65
CA CYS A 314 -14.18 4.34 -10.68
C CYS A 314 -14.01 3.85 -9.23
N ARG A 315 -14.12 2.54 -8.98
CA ARG A 315 -14.01 1.95 -7.63
C ARG A 315 -12.61 2.01 -7.04
N LEU A 316 -11.60 2.33 -7.84
CA LEU A 316 -10.21 2.52 -7.41
C LEU A 316 -9.82 4.00 -7.35
N ASN A 317 -10.52 4.85 -8.10
CA ASN A 317 -10.28 6.28 -8.17
C ASN A 317 -11.57 7.03 -8.54
N LEU A 318 -12.10 7.79 -7.58
CA LEU A 318 -13.32 8.58 -7.78
C LEU A 318 -13.22 9.57 -8.96
N ALA A 319 -12.01 10.04 -9.30
CA ALA A 319 -11.81 10.95 -10.44
C ALA A 319 -12.02 10.26 -11.81
N SER A 320 -12.06 8.93 -11.84
CA SER A 320 -12.31 8.14 -13.06
C SER A 320 -13.77 7.74 -13.23
N CYS A 321 -14.64 8.13 -12.29
CA CYS A 321 -16.06 7.84 -12.37
C CYS A 321 -16.75 8.69 -13.44
N SER A 322 -17.62 8.06 -14.22
CA SER A 322 -18.54 8.77 -15.10
C SER A 322 -19.57 9.56 -14.28
N ALA A 323 -20.30 10.48 -14.93
CA ALA A 323 -21.35 11.24 -14.26
C ALA A 323 -22.43 10.33 -13.63
N SER A 324 -22.80 9.22 -14.27
CA SER A 324 -23.77 8.26 -13.74
C SER A 324 -23.23 7.48 -12.54
N GLN A 325 -21.94 7.10 -12.57
CA GLN A 325 -21.30 6.45 -11.44
C GLN A 325 -21.16 7.39 -10.24
N MET A 326 -20.79 8.65 -10.48
CA MET A 326 -20.75 9.68 -9.44
C MET A 326 -22.12 9.93 -8.82
N GLN A 327 -23.20 9.88 -9.60
CA GLN A 327 -24.56 10.01 -9.06
C GLN A 327 -24.91 8.87 -8.08
N ILE A 328 -24.49 7.63 -8.39
CA ILE A 328 -24.69 6.48 -7.50
C ILE A 328 -23.87 6.65 -6.21
N LEU A 329 -22.61 7.08 -6.31
CA LEU A 329 -21.76 7.36 -5.16
C LEU A 329 -22.31 8.49 -4.28
N GLN A 330 -22.83 9.56 -4.88
CA GLN A 330 -23.52 10.63 -4.16
C GLN A 330 -24.77 10.10 -3.45
N GLY A 331 -25.51 9.18 -4.09
CA GLY A 331 -26.62 8.45 -3.48
C GLY A 331 -26.17 7.68 -2.24
N PHE A 332 -25.07 6.91 -2.34
CA PHE A 332 -24.47 6.18 -1.23
C PHE A 332 -24.05 7.11 -0.07
N ARG A 333 -23.37 8.22 -0.36
CA ARG A 333 -23.07 9.27 0.63
C ARG A 333 -24.33 9.78 1.33
N ASN A 334 -25.39 10.07 0.57
CA ASN A 334 -26.63 10.58 1.13
C ASN A 334 -27.33 9.54 2.03
N GLN A 335 -27.24 8.25 1.70
CA GLN A 335 -27.70 7.17 2.58
C GLN A 335 -26.93 7.19 3.90
N MET A 336 -25.61 7.35 3.86
CA MET A 336 -24.79 7.47 5.08
C MET A 336 -25.22 8.65 5.95
N LEU A 337 -25.34 9.84 5.34
CA LEU A 337 -25.74 11.03 6.06
C LEU A 337 -27.14 10.90 6.66
N ASN A 338 -28.06 10.22 5.97
CA ASN A 338 -29.38 9.94 6.49
C ASN A 338 -29.34 8.98 7.68
N ALA A 339 -28.54 7.91 7.61
CA ALA A 339 -28.42 6.90 8.66
C ALA A 339 -27.87 7.47 9.98
N VAL A 340 -27.00 8.49 9.92
CA VAL A 340 -26.45 9.15 11.12
C VAL A 340 -27.28 10.32 11.65
N LYS A 341 -28.40 10.70 10.99
CA LYS A 341 -29.22 11.85 11.41
C LYS A 341 -29.71 11.72 12.85
N GLN A 342 -30.36 10.60 13.19
CA GLN A 342 -30.90 10.41 14.53
C GLN A 342 -29.79 10.40 15.60
N PHE A 343 -28.67 9.75 15.30
CA PHE A 343 -27.48 9.74 16.15
C PHE A 343 -26.93 11.15 16.41
N SER A 344 -26.89 11.99 15.36
CA SER A 344 -26.35 13.35 15.44
C SER A 344 -27.13 14.31 16.35
N VAL A 345 -28.36 13.98 16.75
CA VAL A 345 -29.21 14.83 17.62
C VAL A 345 -28.65 14.96 19.03
N SER A 346 -27.96 13.93 19.54
CA SER A 346 -27.39 13.96 20.89
C SER A 346 -26.11 14.80 20.93
N ASN A 347 -26.05 15.75 21.85
CA ASN A 347 -24.86 16.58 22.11
C ASN A 347 -23.69 15.79 22.74
N GLN A 348 -23.94 14.58 23.25
CA GLN A 348 -22.90 13.72 23.81
C GLN A 348 -22.14 12.94 22.75
N THR A 349 -22.73 12.76 21.57
CA THR A 349 -22.10 12.01 20.48
C THR A 349 -21.21 12.92 19.65
N GLY A 350 -20.23 12.36 18.95
CA GLY A 350 -19.35 13.10 18.05
C GLY A 350 -19.39 12.54 16.63
N MET A 351 -19.09 13.38 15.64
CA MET A 351 -19.12 12.96 14.24
C MET A 351 -18.11 13.77 13.42
N PHE A 352 -17.31 13.07 12.62
CA PHE A 352 -16.45 13.62 11.58
C PHE A 352 -16.61 12.78 10.32
N ILE A 353 -17.45 13.25 9.40
CA ILE A 353 -17.69 12.63 8.10
C ILE A 353 -17.08 13.50 7.02
N ASN A 354 -15.97 13.06 6.44
CA ASN A 354 -15.33 13.76 5.33
C ASN A 354 -15.70 13.11 3.99
N SER A 355 -15.48 13.85 2.90
CA SER A 355 -15.74 13.35 1.54
C SER A 355 -14.47 12.78 0.88
N CYS A 356 -13.51 12.28 1.66
CA CYS A 356 -12.30 11.65 1.13
C CYS A 356 -12.60 10.23 0.62
N PHE A 357 -11.79 9.75 -0.32
CA PHE A 357 -11.75 8.34 -0.72
C PHE A 357 -10.73 7.60 0.15
N ALA A 358 -11.15 7.21 1.36
CA ALA A 358 -10.24 6.72 2.40
C ALA A 358 -10.86 5.57 3.20
N HIS A 359 -10.00 4.84 3.90
CA HIS A 359 -10.36 3.81 4.87
C HIS A 359 -9.27 3.79 5.96
N CYS A 360 -9.67 3.76 7.24
CA CYS A 360 -8.80 3.97 8.41
C CYS A 360 -8.05 5.31 8.45
N GLN A 361 -8.60 6.26 9.20
CA GLN A 361 -8.12 7.62 9.32
C GLN A 361 -7.49 7.95 10.68
N THR A 362 -7.48 7.03 11.64
CA THR A 362 -6.72 7.18 12.91
C THR A 362 -5.23 6.84 12.77
N GLY A 363 -4.77 6.43 11.59
CA GLY A 363 -3.35 6.24 11.27
C GLY A 363 -2.61 7.55 11.03
N GLN A 364 -1.27 7.53 11.12
CA GLN A 364 -0.42 8.74 11.09
C GLN A 364 -0.71 9.68 9.92
N SER A 365 -0.94 9.14 8.72
CA SER A 365 -1.13 9.92 7.49
C SER A 365 -2.39 10.77 7.46
N ALA A 366 -3.41 10.44 8.27
CA ALA A 366 -4.68 11.16 8.29
C ALA A 366 -4.99 11.79 9.65
N TRP A 367 -4.50 11.20 10.75
CA TRP A 367 -4.81 11.64 12.11
C TRP A 367 -4.31 13.06 12.41
N SER A 368 -3.02 13.31 12.15
CA SER A 368 -2.33 14.55 12.56
C SER A 368 -1.26 15.01 11.57
N ALA A 369 -1.23 14.46 10.35
CA ALA A 369 -0.28 14.89 9.32
C ALA A 369 -0.51 16.36 8.92
N HIS A 370 0.50 17.02 8.34
CA HIS A 370 0.37 18.41 7.87
C HIS A 370 -0.75 18.57 6.83
N ASP A 371 -1.03 17.53 6.06
CA ASP A 371 -2.12 17.41 5.09
C ASP A 371 -3.28 16.53 5.58
N SER A 372 -3.42 16.38 6.91
CA SER A 372 -4.56 15.71 7.54
C SER A 372 -5.88 16.27 6.96
N PRO A 373 -6.84 15.41 6.57
CA PRO A 373 -8.15 15.86 6.16
C PRO A 373 -8.77 16.77 7.22
N ALA A 374 -8.98 18.03 6.86
CA ALA A 374 -9.66 19.00 7.70
C ALA A 374 -11.02 19.32 7.10
N VAL A 375 -12.05 19.38 7.94
CA VAL A 375 -13.37 19.87 7.54
C VAL A 375 -13.61 21.15 8.32
N GLY A 376 -13.70 22.27 7.59
CA GLY A 376 -13.50 23.60 8.17
C GLY A 376 -12.03 23.81 8.57
N ASN A 377 -11.79 24.27 9.79
CA ASN A 377 -10.45 24.51 10.35
C ASN A 377 -10.07 23.47 11.43
N LYS A 378 -10.71 22.29 11.45
CA LYS A 378 -10.42 21.23 12.42
C LYS A 378 -9.90 19.98 11.73
N THR A 379 -8.73 19.53 12.14
CA THR A 379 -8.19 18.20 11.80
C THR A 379 -8.94 17.09 12.55
N ILE A 380 -8.71 15.84 12.17
CA ILE A 380 -9.31 14.67 12.83
C ILE A 380 -8.88 14.60 14.31
N ALA A 381 -7.58 14.74 14.60
CA ALA A 381 -7.06 14.68 15.96
C ALA A 381 -7.67 15.77 16.86
N GLU A 382 -7.76 17.01 16.37
CA GLU A 382 -8.38 18.13 17.11
C GLU A 382 -9.87 17.88 17.35
N ALA A 383 -10.60 17.41 16.33
CA ALA A 383 -12.03 17.13 16.41
C ALA A 383 -12.32 16.03 17.45
N VAL A 384 -11.56 14.94 17.44
CA VAL A 384 -11.73 13.86 18.43
C VAL A 384 -11.31 14.32 19.82
N GLY A 385 -10.21 15.06 19.94
CA GLY A 385 -9.75 15.63 21.20
C GLY A 385 -10.77 16.55 21.85
N ASP A 386 -11.28 17.51 21.08
CA ASP A 386 -12.26 18.48 21.55
C ASP A 386 -13.54 17.80 22.02
N TRP A 387 -14.03 16.81 21.27
CA TRP A 387 -15.19 16.03 21.69
C TRP A 387 -14.87 15.17 22.93
N TYR A 388 -13.74 14.47 22.96
CA TYR A 388 -13.42 13.56 24.05
C TYR A 388 -13.34 14.30 25.39
N PHE A 389 -12.65 15.44 25.41
CA PHE A 389 -12.47 16.26 26.60
C PHE A 389 -13.60 17.25 26.87
N ASP A 390 -14.70 17.18 26.12
CA ASP A 390 -15.88 18.04 26.28
C ASP A 390 -15.55 19.54 26.07
N ARG A 391 -14.56 19.85 25.23
CA ARG A 391 -14.17 21.23 24.88
C ARG A 391 -15.09 21.84 23.83
N ALA A 392 -15.66 21.02 22.94
CA ALA A 392 -16.63 21.45 21.96
C ALA A 392 -17.57 20.31 21.55
N GLU A 393 -18.78 20.67 21.12
CA GLU A 393 -19.62 19.78 20.33
C GLU A 393 -19.02 19.66 18.92
N VAL A 394 -18.89 18.43 18.41
CA VAL A 394 -18.22 18.15 17.14
C VAL A 394 -19.16 17.32 16.26
N LYS A 395 -19.83 18.00 15.33
CA LYS A 395 -20.73 17.44 14.31
C LYS A 395 -20.31 17.93 12.95
N VAL A 396 -19.24 17.35 12.43
CA VAL A 396 -18.57 17.84 11.26
C VAL A 396 -18.89 16.94 10.08
N VAL A 397 -19.54 17.50 9.07
CA VAL A 397 -19.81 16.85 7.78
C VAL A 397 -19.24 17.73 6.69
N ASP A 398 -18.41 17.17 5.84
CA ASP A 398 -17.94 17.89 4.66
C ASP A 398 -19.08 18.02 3.64
N GLU A 399 -19.64 19.22 3.55
CA GLU A 399 -20.71 19.57 2.61
C GLU A 399 -20.19 19.86 1.19
N THR A 400 -18.89 20.11 1.03
CA THR A 400 -18.29 20.49 -0.25
C THR A 400 -17.13 19.59 -0.59
N CYS A 401 -17.15 18.97 -1.77
CA CYS A 401 -16.02 18.26 -2.36
C CYS A 401 -14.80 19.18 -2.62
N ARG A 402 -14.15 19.77 -1.61
CA ARG A 402 -12.93 20.57 -1.81
C ARG A 402 -11.73 19.72 -2.27
N HIS A 403 -11.82 18.40 -2.15
CA HIS A 403 -10.85 17.45 -2.69
C HIS A 403 -11.35 16.65 -3.90
N LEU A 404 -12.57 16.92 -4.39
CA LEU A 404 -13.18 16.27 -5.57
C LEU A 404 -13.67 17.27 -6.64
N ALA A 405 -13.49 18.58 -6.42
CA ALA A 405 -13.61 19.61 -7.43
C ALA A 405 -12.22 20.12 -7.84
N ILE A 406 -11.63 19.55 -8.90
CA ILE A 406 -10.86 20.39 -9.84
C ILE A 406 -11.91 21.06 -10.73
N ASP A 407 -12.56 22.08 -10.18
CA ASP A 407 -13.18 23.18 -10.92
C ASP A 407 -13.91 24.07 -9.91
N GLN A 408 -13.19 25.09 -9.44
CA GLN A 408 -13.82 26.38 -9.25
C GLN A 408 -13.30 27.24 -10.41
N PRO A 409 -14.15 27.68 -11.36
CA PRO A 409 -13.80 28.82 -12.15
C PRO A 409 -13.66 29.99 -11.17
N LEU A 410 -12.48 30.58 -11.10
CA LEU A 410 -12.36 31.93 -10.60
C LEU A 410 -13.30 32.77 -11.47
N VAL A 411 -14.46 33.13 -10.92
CA VAL A 411 -15.17 34.32 -11.33
C VAL A 411 -14.25 35.48 -10.95
N MET A 412 -13.29 35.79 -11.83
CA MET A 412 -12.67 37.11 -11.84
C MET A 412 -13.76 38.08 -12.29
N VAL A 413 -14.46 38.65 -11.32
CA VAL A 413 -15.11 39.94 -11.51
C VAL A 413 -13.98 40.93 -11.75
N TRP A 414 -13.80 41.33 -13.01
CA TRP A 414 -12.96 42.47 -13.34
C TRP A 414 -13.67 43.74 -12.85
N THR A 415 -13.31 44.25 -11.68
CA THR A 415 -13.44 45.69 -11.40
C THR A 415 -12.22 46.37 -12.02
N LEU A 416 -12.43 46.97 -13.18
CA LEU A 416 -11.49 47.88 -13.83
C LEU A 416 -11.45 49.19 -13.02
N ASP A 417 -10.47 49.32 -12.12
CA ASP A 417 -10.07 50.63 -11.63
C ASP A 417 -9.04 51.24 -12.60
N LEU A 418 -9.56 52.14 -13.44
CA LEU A 418 -8.81 53.00 -14.34
C LEU A 418 -7.94 53.98 -13.54
N ILE A 419 -6.61 53.87 -13.64
CA ILE A 419 -5.73 55.00 -13.34
C ILE A 419 -5.43 55.74 -14.64
N SER A 420 -5.93 56.98 -14.64
CA SER A 420 -5.75 58.07 -15.60
C SER A 420 -4.29 58.30 -16.00
N LEU A 421 -4.03 58.24 -17.32
CA LEU A 421 -2.94 58.97 -17.97
C LEU A 421 -3.56 59.86 -19.06
N TYR A 422 -3.65 61.16 -18.78
CA TYR A 422 -3.88 62.19 -19.82
C TYR A 422 -2.53 62.55 -20.47
N PRO A 423 -2.54 62.88 -21.77
CA PRO A 423 -2.46 64.28 -22.17
C PRO A 423 -3.52 64.64 -23.25
N PRO A 424 -3.69 65.94 -23.60
CA PRO A 424 -4.98 66.48 -23.97
C PRO A 424 -5.27 66.51 -25.48
N ASP A 425 -6.56 66.69 -25.73
CA ASP A 425 -7.14 67.50 -26.80
C ASP A 425 -7.48 66.92 -28.19
N THR A 426 -8.80 66.85 -28.37
CA THR A 426 -9.62 67.47 -29.42
C THR A 426 -10.24 66.61 -30.52
N ASN A 427 -11.57 66.66 -30.49
CA ASN A 427 -12.53 66.73 -31.60
C ASN A 427 -12.97 65.45 -32.36
N SER A 428 -14.26 65.17 -32.13
CA SER A 428 -15.34 64.99 -33.11
C SER A 428 -15.97 63.59 -33.24
N SER A 429 -17.17 63.50 -32.65
CA SER A 429 -18.44 62.98 -33.21
C SER A 429 -18.44 61.65 -33.99
N SER A 430 -19.12 60.63 -33.49
CA SER A 430 -20.57 60.39 -33.70
C SER A 430 -20.97 58.97 -33.28
N VAL A 431 -22.26 58.80 -33.04
CA VAL A 431 -22.94 57.82 -32.17
C VAL A 431 -23.52 56.66 -33.00
N LEU A 432 -23.85 55.55 -32.31
CA LEU A 432 -24.77 54.45 -32.62
C LEU A 432 -24.19 53.30 -33.46
N GLY A 433 -24.42 52.03 -33.15
CA GLY A 433 -25.35 51.43 -32.19
C GLY A 433 -25.53 49.95 -32.57
N SER A 434 -25.67 49.14 -31.53
CA SER A 434 -25.75 47.67 -31.46
C SER A 434 -26.62 46.94 -32.49
N ILE A 435 -26.27 45.68 -32.74
CA ILE A 435 -27.07 44.43 -32.77
C ILE A 435 -26.02 43.30 -32.94
N VAL A 436 -26.02 42.21 -32.17
CA VAL A 436 -26.64 40.92 -32.52
C VAL A 436 -26.91 40.10 -31.26
N THR A 437 -28.20 39.90 -31.00
CA THR A 437 -28.92 38.65 -30.70
C THR A 437 -28.12 37.44 -30.20
N VAL A 438 -28.42 37.01 -28.97
CA VAL A 438 -28.20 35.64 -28.48
C VAL A 438 -29.50 34.86 -28.63
N LEU A 439 -29.46 33.74 -29.35
CA LEU A 439 -30.38 32.62 -29.15
C LEU A 439 -29.73 31.30 -29.61
N VAL A 440 -30.01 30.30 -28.80
CA VAL A 440 -29.42 28.97 -28.65
C VAL A 440 -29.73 28.05 -29.83
N PHE A 441 -28.77 27.20 -30.20
CA PHE A 441 -29.07 25.82 -30.62
C PHE A 441 -28.11 24.83 -29.96
N ILE A 442 -28.71 23.85 -29.27
CA ILE A 442 -28.12 22.56 -28.94
C ILE A 442 -28.10 21.75 -30.23
N ILE A 443 -26.94 21.25 -30.64
CA ILE A 443 -26.84 20.12 -31.58
C ILE A 443 -25.88 19.10 -30.97
N TRP A 444 -26.46 17.96 -30.61
CA TRP A 444 -25.79 16.68 -30.43
C TRP A 444 -25.41 16.15 -31.82
N ALA A 445 -24.18 15.70 -32.01
CA ALA A 445 -23.80 14.86 -33.14
C ALA A 445 -23.35 13.50 -32.58
N ASN A 446 -24.08 12.46 -32.97
CA ASN A 446 -23.89 11.04 -32.69
C ASN A 446 -23.54 10.31 -34.01
N GLY A 447 -22.64 9.31 -33.96
CA GLY A 447 -22.38 8.27 -35.00
C GLY A 447 -21.43 8.70 -36.15
N CYS A 448 -20.56 7.86 -36.73
CA CYS A 448 -20.48 6.40 -36.98
C CYS A 448 -18.99 5.96 -37.17
N ALA A 449 -18.52 4.70 -37.14
CA ALA A 449 -19.05 3.32 -37.14
C ALA A 449 -17.99 2.40 -36.44
N GLU A 450 -18.28 1.36 -35.65
CA GLU A 450 -18.98 0.07 -35.84
C GLU A 450 -18.13 -1.07 -36.49
N LYS A 451 -18.12 -2.23 -35.81
CA LYS A 451 -17.93 -3.61 -36.30
C LYS A 451 -16.53 -4.17 -36.66
N SER A 452 -16.53 -5.50 -36.61
CA SER A 452 -15.45 -6.49 -36.59
C SER A 452 -14.47 -6.54 -37.75
N LEU A 453 -13.32 -7.18 -37.46
CA LEU A 453 -12.39 -7.93 -38.33
C LEU A 453 -11.34 -7.16 -39.14
N ASN A 454 -10.08 -7.58 -38.89
CA ASN A 454 -8.88 -7.52 -39.71
C ASN A 454 -8.27 -6.15 -40.07
N GLU A 455 -7.03 -5.98 -39.58
CA GLU A 455 -5.90 -5.22 -40.15
C GLU A 455 -6.15 -3.81 -40.69
N ALA A 456 -5.73 -2.79 -39.93
CA ALA A 456 -4.74 -1.76 -40.30
C ALA A 456 -4.87 -0.49 -39.42
N VAL A 457 -3.78 -0.14 -38.76
CA VAL A 457 -3.47 1.13 -38.04
C VAL A 457 -3.17 2.25 -39.09
N PRO A 458 -3.16 3.60 -38.87
CA PRO A 458 -3.66 4.59 -37.85
C PRO A 458 -4.41 5.79 -38.54
N PRO A 459 -4.52 7.07 -38.04
CA PRO A 459 -4.24 7.70 -36.73
C PRO A 459 -5.35 8.63 -36.19
N LEU A 460 -5.79 8.47 -34.94
CA LEU A 460 -6.45 9.55 -34.15
C LEU A 460 -6.31 9.27 -32.63
N LEU A 461 -5.07 9.09 -32.17
CA LEU A 461 -4.68 9.21 -30.76
C LEU A 461 -3.70 10.38 -30.68
N LYS A 462 -4.20 11.55 -30.28
CA LYS A 462 -3.39 12.73 -29.94
C LYS A 462 -3.75 13.17 -28.52
N THR A 463 -2.72 13.06 -27.66
CA THR A 463 -2.43 13.88 -26.47
C THR A 463 -3.40 13.81 -25.27
N TYR A 464 -2.99 13.06 -24.24
CA TYR A 464 -3.14 13.50 -22.85
C TYR A 464 -1.76 13.76 -22.23
N GLY A 465 -1.31 15.00 -22.36
CA GLY A 465 -0.31 15.59 -21.47
C GLY A 465 -1.05 16.25 -20.30
N GLY A 466 -1.09 15.59 -19.15
CA GLY A 466 -1.60 16.18 -17.90
C GLY A 466 -0.47 16.78 -17.08
N THR A 467 -0.62 18.02 -16.66
CA THR A 467 0.35 18.84 -15.93
C THR A 467 0.66 18.29 -14.53
N SER A 468 1.93 18.38 -14.14
CA SER A 468 2.39 18.12 -12.77
C SER A 468 1.81 19.12 -11.78
N LYS A 469 1.29 18.64 -10.65
CA LYS A 469 0.96 19.48 -9.48
C LYS A 469 1.90 19.12 -8.33
N ALA A 470 2.53 20.15 -7.76
CA ALA A 470 3.30 20.03 -6.53
C ALA A 470 2.36 20.17 -5.34
N ALA A 471 2.30 19.15 -4.48
CA ALA A 471 1.72 19.24 -3.14
C ALA A 471 2.84 18.95 -2.15
N ASN A 472 3.06 19.82 -1.16
CA ASN A 472 4.09 19.66 -0.12
C ASN A 472 5.54 19.49 -0.63
N GLY A 473 5.88 20.04 -1.80
CA GLY A 473 7.21 19.89 -2.40
C GLY A 473 7.48 18.52 -3.03
N ILE A 474 6.47 17.63 -3.07
CA ILE A 474 6.52 16.35 -3.75
C ILE A 474 5.86 16.51 -5.13
N LEU A 475 6.58 16.09 -6.15
CA LEU A 475 6.14 16.13 -7.53
C LEU A 475 5.38 14.85 -7.87
N MET A 476 4.07 14.97 -8.07
CA MET A 476 3.25 13.86 -8.57
C MET A 476 3.34 13.79 -10.09
N VAL A 477 3.76 12.64 -10.61
CA VAL A 477 3.93 12.39 -12.05
C VAL A 477 2.92 11.33 -12.49
N GLY A 478 2.11 11.65 -13.48
CA GLY A 478 1.09 10.74 -14.01
C GLY A 478 1.71 9.50 -14.69
N LEU A 479 0.96 8.40 -14.71
CA LEU A 479 1.33 7.19 -15.45
C LEU A 479 1.03 7.38 -16.95
N THR A 480 1.98 7.02 -17.81
CA THR A 480 1.89 7.10 -19.27
C THR A 480 1.97 5.70 -19.85
N LEU A 481 0.89 5.23 -20.48
CA LEU A 481 0.87 3.96 -21.21
C LEU A 481 1.75 4.06 -22.47
N ILE A 482 2.40 2.95 -22.82
CA ILE A 482 3.22 2.87 -24.03
C ILE A 482 2.33 2.42 -25.19
N GLU A 483 1.84 3.38 -25.96
CA GLU A 483 0.96 3.10 -27.11
C GLU A 483 1.64 2.19 -28.14
N GLY A 484 0.93 1.16 -28.59
CA GLY A 484 1.45 0.18 -29.56
C GLY A 484 2.45 -0.84 -28.99
N ALA A 485 2.73 -0.84 -27.68
CA ALA A 485 3.61 -1.82 -27.06
C ALA A 485 3.09 -3.28 -27.21
N ALA A 486 1.79 -3.51 -27.01
CA ALA A 486 1.20 -4.83 -27.15
C ALA A 486 1.36 -5.42 -28.57
N ALA A 487 1.25 -4.59 -29.62
CA ALA A 487 1.47 -5.01 -31.01
C ALA A 487 2.92 -5.46 -31.28
N LYS A 488 3.88 -5.02 -30.44
CA LYS A 488 5.29 -5.43 -30.48
C LYS A 488 5.57 -6.63 -29.56
N GLY A 489 4.54 -7.18 -28.91
CA GLY A 489 4.67 -8.21 -27.88
C GLY A 489 5.28 -7.69 -26.58
N ALA A 490 5.31 -6.37 -26.38
CA ALA A 490 5.75 -5.75 -25.13
C ALA A 490 4.56 -5.66 -24.18
N VAL A 491 4.36 -6.71 -23.40
CA VAL A 491 3.28 -6.84 -22.43
C VAL A 491 3.81 -7.23 -21.06
N CYS A 492 3.11 -6.84 -20.01
CA CYS A 492 3.45 -7.23 -18.65
C CYS A 492 3.27 -8.73 -18.40
N LEU A 493 3.70 -9.21 -17.23
CA LEU A 493 3.64 -10.62 -16.84
C LEU A 493 2.25 -11.24 -17.03
N ASP A 494 1.21 -10.41 -16.85
CA ASP A 494 -0.21 -10.73 -16.98
C ASP A 494 -0.80 -10.48 -18.38
N GLY A 495 0.02 -10.00 -19.33
CA GLY A 495 -0.41 -9.64 -20.68
C GLY A 495 -0.88 -8.20 -20.86
N THR A 496 -0.87 -7.35 -19.82
CA THR A 496 -1.32 -5.95 -19.92
C THR A 496 -0.29 -5.04 -20.59
N VAL A 497 -0.72 -3.83 -21.00
CA VAL A 497 0.15 -2.86 -21.66
C VAL A 497 1.08 -2.19 -20.63
N PRO A 498 2.40 -2.13 -20.88
CA PRO A 498 3.34 -1.47 -19.98
C PRO A 498 3.17 0.05 -19.95
N ALA A 499 3.66 0.66 -18.86
CA ALA A 499 3.58 2.10 -18.63
C ALA A 499 4.82 2.65 -17.91
N TYR A 500 5.02 3.98 -17.96
CA TYR A 500 6.08 4.68 -17.23
C TYR A 500 5.59 6.05 -16.68
N HIS A 501 6.28 6.60 -15.69
CA HIS A 501 6.08 7.99 -15.27
C HIS A 501 6.99 8.94 -16.06
N LEU A 502 6.44 10.03 -16.58
CA LEU A 502 7.21 11.05 -17.29
C LEU A 502 6.92 12.45 -16.76
N HIS A 503 7.96 13.08 -16.25
CA HIS A 503 7.97 14.50 -15.94
C HIS A 503 8.91 15.23 -16.89
N ARG A 504 8.41 16.26 -17.59
CA ARG A 504 9.25 17.05 -18.50
C ARG A 504 10.19 17.94 -17.71
N GLY A 505 11.47 17.94 -18.09
CA GLY A 505 12.44 18.89 -17.58
C GLY A 505 12.07 20.33 -17.98
N TYR A 506 12.54 21.30 -17.19
CA TYR A 506 12.35 22.73 -17.44
C TYR A 506 13.68 23.49 -17.29
N GLY A 507 13.74 24.72 -17.79
CA GLY A 507 14.93 25.56 -17.72
C GLY A 507 16.16 24.92 -18.39
N PRO A 508 17.36 25.04 -17.80
CA PRO A 508 18.59 24.43 -18.33
C PRO A 508 18.52 22.90 -18.47
N GLY A 509 17.65 22.24 -17.70
CA GLY A 509 17.43 20.80 -17.73
C GLY A 509 16.38 20.33 -18.76
N ALA A 510 15.75 21.23 -19.52
CA ALA A 510 14.65 20.89 -20.43
C ALA A 510 15.04 19.87 -21.52
N ASN A 511 16.32 19.83 -21.90
CA ASN A 511 16.88 18.88 -22.86
C ASN A 511 17.71 17.76 -22.21
N SER A 512 17.65 17.63 -20.88
CA SER A 512 18.33 16.56 -20.13
C SER A 512 17.32 15.50 -19.73
N TRP A 513 17.69 14.23 -19.89
CA TRP A 513 16.82 13.09 -19.60
C TRP A 513 17.43 12.24 -18.49
N LEU A 514 16.63 11.92 -17.47
CA LEU A 514 16.94 10.93 -16.44
C LEU A 514 15.95 9.77 -16.62
N ILE A 515 16.47 8.59 -16.95
CA ILE A 515 15.68 7.38 -17.08
C ILE A 515 15.98 6.53 -15.85
N HIS A 516 14.99 6.36 -14.99
CA HIS A 516 15.09 5.50 -13.81
C HIS A 516 14.40 4.17 -14.10
N LEU A 517 15.15 3.07 -14.03
CA LEU A 517 14.59 1.73 -14.11
C LEU A 517 14.30 1.25 -12.70
N GLN A 518 13.03 1.04 -12.38
CA GLN A 518 12.62 0.54 -11.07
C GLN A 518 13.14 -0.89 -10.85
N GLY A 519 13.73 -1.15 -9.68
CA GLY A 519 14.07 -2.49 -9.23
C GLY A 519 12.88 -3.22 -8.60
N GLY A 520 13.01 -4.53 -8.43
CA GLY A 520 12.01 -5.39 -7.81
C GLY A 520 12.57 -6.81 -7.62
N ALA A 521 11.96 -7.61 -6.75
CA ALA A 521 12.39 -9.00 -6.55
C ALA A 521 12.01 -9.83 -7.78
N TRP A 522 13.01 -10.35 -8.50
CA TRP A 522 12.73 -11.22 -9.65
C TRP A 522 12.20 -12.56 -9.18
N CYS A 523 11.23 -13.10 -9.91
CA CYS A 523 10.77 -14.44 -9.67
C CYS A 523 11.62 -15.45 -10.46
N ASN A 524 12.03 -16.54 -9.82
CA ASN A 524 12.96 -17.53 -10.36
C ASN A 524 12.34 -18.91 -10.60
N ASP A 525 11.07 -19.10 -10.23
CA ASP A 525 10.30 -20.29 -10.52
C ASP A 525 8.82 -19.92 -10.72
N ILE A 526 8.03 -20.83 -11.33
CA ILE A 526 6.62 -20.59 -11.66
C ILE A 526 5.80 -20.22 -10.42
N ARG A 527 6.06 -20.84 -9.27
CA ARG A 527 5.32 -20.59 -8.03
C ARG A 527 5.64 -19.19 -7.51
N SER A 528 6.91 -18.80 -7.49
CA SER A 528 7.37 -17.46 -7.13
C SER A 528 6.80 -16.38 -8.07
N CYS A 529 6.74 -16.66 -9.39
CA CYS A 529 6.18 -15.73 -10.37
C CYS A 529 4.66 -15.60 -10.24
N THR A 530 3.98 -16.71 -9.96
CA THR A 530 2.53 -16.74 -9.74
C THR A 530 2.15 -16.12 -8.38
N ASN A 531 3.00 -16.26 -7.36
CA ASN A 531 2.79 -15.64 -6.06
C ASN A 531 3.03 -14.12 -6.09
N HIS A 532 4.00 -13.66 -6.87
CA HIS A 532 4.14 -12.22 -7.18
C HIS A 532 2.89 -11.68 -7.87
N PHE A 533 2.25 -12.49 -8.72
CA PHE A 533 1.01 -12.15 -9.44
C PHE A 533 -0.25 -12.09 -8.54
N PHE A 534 -0.37 -12.90 -7.48
CA PHE A 534 -1.60 -12.99 -6.68
C PHE A 534 -1.60 -12.25 -5.32
N ASN A 535 -0.46 -11.79 -4.80
CA ASN A 535 -0.38 -11.20 -3.45
C ASN A 535 -0.28 -9.66 -3.38
N TRP A 536 -0.47 -8.95 -4.50
CA TRP A 536 -0.26 -7.49 -4.57
C TRP A 536 -1.51 -6.72 -5.01
N ASN A 537 -2.47 -6.55 -4.10
CA ASN A 537 -3.54 -5.55 -4.24
C ASN A 537 -3.19 -4.29 -3.42
N ARG A 538 -2.26 -3.45 -3.90
CA ARG A 538 -2.11 -2.03 -3.50
C ARG A 538 -1.50 -1.22 -4.65
N VAL A 539 -2.00 0.00 -4.84
CA VAL A 539 -1.55 0.95 -5.88
C VAL A 539 -0.07 1.29 -5.72
N LEU A 540 0.75 0.75 -6.61
CA LEU A 540 2.00 1.29 -7.15
C LEU A 540 2.26 0.53 -8.47
N LEU A 541 1.69 1.00 -9.57
CA LEU A 541 2.13 0.52 -10.88
C LEU A 541 3.50 1.13 -11.16
N HIS A 542 4.60 0.38 -11.05
CA HIS A 542 5.77 0.62 -11.90
C HIS A 542 6.61 -0.63 -12.13
N TYR A 543 6.61 -1.00 -13.41
CA TYR A 543 7.12 -2.21 -14.02
C TYR A 543 6.25 -3.45 -13.83
N CYS A 544 6.25 -4.28 -14.87
CA CYS A 544 5.51 -5.51 -14.98
C CYS A 544 6.11 -6.55 -14.02
N ASP A 545 5.69 -6.46 -12.75
CA ASP A 545 6.36 -7.03 -11.59
C ASP A 545 6.67 -8.53 -11.72
N GLY A 546 7.88 -8.89 -11.31
CA GLY A 546 8.40 -10.27 -11.26
C GLY A 546 9.32 -10.65 -12.42
N ALA A 547 9.24 -9.97 -13.57
CA ALA A 547 10.10 -10.23 -14.73
C ALA A 547 11.35 -9.33 -14.76
N SER A 548 12.47 -9.88 -15.19
CA SER A 548 13.69 -9.16 -15.53
C SER A 548 13.48 -8.32 -16.79
N PHE A 549 14.08 -7.12 -16.84
CA PHE A 549 14.17 -6.31 -18.05
C PHE A 549 14.89 -7.02 -19.21
N LEU A 550 15.57 -8.14 -18.94
CA LEU A 550 16.22 -8.95 -19.96
C LEU A 550 15.34 -10.10 -20.47
N GLY A 551 14.18 -10.35 -19.86
CA GLY A 551 13.30 -11.46 -20.24
C GLY A 551 12.74 -11.29 -21.65
N ASP A 552 12.77 -12.37 -22.43
CA ASP A 552 11.96 -12.50 -23.65
C ASP A 552 11.55 -13.97 -23.85
N SER A 553 10.59 -14.41 -23.04
CA SER A 553 10.01 -15.75 -23.12
C SER A 553 8.55 -15.74 -22.65
N GLU A 554 7.91 -16.90 -22.76
CA GLU A 554 6.54 -17.12 -22.36
C GLU A 554 6.39 -18.50 -21.74
N ASN A 555 5.68 -18.57 -20.62
CA ASN A 555 5.24 -19.84 -20.07
C ASN A 555 3.79 -20.10 -20.51
N GLN A 556 3.61 -21.06 -21.41
CA GLN A 556 2.30 -21.38 -21.98
C GLN A 556 1.31 -21.99 -20.98
N GLU A 557 1.81 -22.77 -20.01
CA GLU A 557 0.98 -23.49 -19.04
C GLU A 557 0.27 -22.54 -18.07
N ARG A 558 0.95 -21.49 -17.62
CA ARG A 558 0.42 -20.47 -16.70
C ARG A 558 0.14 -19.13 -17.36
N LYS A 559 0.30 -19.02 -18.69
CA LYS A 559 0.13 -17.80 -19.49
C LYS A 559 0.98 -16.60 -19.02
N LEU A 560 2.14 -16.86 -18.40
CA LEU A 560 3.03 -15.81 -17.91
C LEU A 560 3.91 -15.26 -19.04
N GLN A 561 3.98 -13.93 -19.16
CA GLN A 561 4.71 -13.22 -20.22
C GLN A 561 5.98 -12.56 -19.69
N PHE A 562 7.15 -13.13 -19.96
CA PHE A 562 8.43 -12.52 -19.59
C PHE A 562 8.95 -11.64 -20.72
N ARG A 563 8.35 -10.46 -20.94
CA ARG A 563 8.64 -9.58 -22.10
C ARG A 563 9.44 -8.33 -21.75
N GLY A 564 10.26 -8.39 -20.70
CA GLY A 564 10.91 -7.23 -20.13
C GLY A 564 11.78 -6.43 -21.11
N GLN A 565 12.49 -7.12 -22.01
CA GLN A 565 13.32 -6.47 -23.02
C GLN A 565 12.47 -5.70 -24.03
N ARG A 566 11.33 -6.27 -24.45
CA ARG A 566 10.40 -5.63 -25.40
C ARG A 566 9.75 -4.41 -24.78
N ILE A 567 9.41 -4.48 -23.48
CA ILE A 567 8.90 -3.35 -22.71
C ILE A 567 9.90 -2.20 -22.69
N LEU A 568 11.17 -2.49 -22.36
CA LEU A 568 12.21 -1.47 -22.32
C LEU A 568 12.39 -0.78 -23.67
N LEU A 569 12.50 -1.56 -24.75
CA LEU A 569 12.66 -1.03 -26.10
C LEU A 569 11.46 -0.18 -26.54
N SER A 570 10.24 -0.62 -26.22
CA SER A 570 9.02 0.12 -26.55
C SER A 570 8.92 1.43 -25.76
N ALA A 571 9.33 1.42 -24.48
CA ALA A 571 9.41 2.63 -23.67
C ALA A 571 10.41 3.65 -24.26
N MET A 572 11.59 3.19 -24.68
CA MET A 572 12.60 4.05 -25.29
C MET A 572 12.11 4.66 -26.63
N GLU A 573 11.44 3.87 -27.46
CA GLU A 573 10.83 4.36 -28.71
C GLU A 573 9.79 5.45 -28.47
N ASP A 574 8.90 5.22 -27.51
CA ASP A 574 7.85 6.15 -27.18
C ASP A 574 8.42 7.45 -26.56
N LEU A 575 9.43 7.37 -25.69
CA LEU A 575 10.15 8.54 -25.19
C LEU A 575 10.86 9.32 -26.31
N MET A 576 11.44 8.63 -27.29
CA MET A 576 12.04 9.28 -28.47
C MET A 576 11.01 10.11 -29.24
N SER A 577 9.81 9.56 -29.44
CA SER A 577 8.71 10.28 -30.10
C SER A 577 8.27 11.54 -29.34
N LYS A 578 8.47 11.55 -28.01
CA LYS A 578 8.06 12.64 -27.09
C LYS A 578 9.12 13.74 -26.93
N GLY A 579 10.21 13.68 -27.71
CA GLY A 579 11.24 14.71 -27.76
C GLY A 579 12.58 14.29 -27.18
N MET A 580 12.74 13.03 -26.75
CA MET A 580 14.06 12.45 -26.43
C MET A 580 14.79 12.19 -27.75
N ARG A 581 15.37 13.23 -28.35
CA ARG A 581 16.06 13.08 -29.63
C ARG A 581 17.25 12.13 -29.49
N ASP A 582 17.21 11.07 -30.30
CA ASP A 582 18.32 10.20 -30.69
C ASP A 582 18.75 9.08 -29.72
N PHE A 583 17.99 7.97 -29.71
CA PHE A 583 18.42 6.69 -29.11
C PHE A 583 18.63 5.58 -30.16
N ARG A 584 18.61 5.91 -31.46
CA ARG A 584 18.78 4.93 -32.54
C ARG A 584 19.79 5.38 -33.58
N GLY A 585 21.03 5.43 -33.11
CA GLY A 585 22.21 5.26 -33.94
C GLY A 585 22.51 6.42 -34.86
N LEU A 586 23.07 7.49 -34.31
CA LEU A 586 24.24 8.23 -34.81
C LEU A 586 24.37 9.44 -33.90
N PHE A 587 24.91 9.27 -32.67
CA PHE A 587 25.20 10.41 -31.78
C PHE A 587 25.80 11.54 -32.64
N PRO A 588 25.09 12.67 -32.88
CA PRO A 588 25.80 13.88 -33.17
C PRO A 588 26.66 14.12 -31.92
N THR A 589 27.89 14.54 -32.14
CA THR A 589 29.04 14.59 -31.23
C THR A 589 28.86 15.37 -29.91
N ALA A 590 27.64 15.60 -29.43
CA ALA A 590 27.32 16.46 -28.28
C ALA A 590 26.46 15.82 -27.16
N THR A 591 25.82 14.65 -27.32
CA THR A 591 24.97 14.08 -26.25
C THR A 591 25.77 13.22 -25.26
N ARG A 592 25.78 13.62 -23.98
CA ARG A 592 26.47 12.91 -22.90
C ARG A 592 25.56 11.84 -22.28
N VAL A 593 25.91 10.57 -22.45
CA VAL A 593 25.22 9.43 -21.80
C VAL A 593 26.08 8.87 -20.67
N LYS A 594 25.51 8.75 -19.48
CA LYS A 594 26.13 8.19 -18.29
C LYS A 594 25.11 7.32 -17.55
N CYS A 595 25.55 6.17 -17.05
CA CYS A 595 24.72 5.24 -16.30
C CYS A 595 25.04 5.31 -14.80
N LEU A 596 24.03 5.06 -13.97
CA LEU A 596 24.18 4.96 -12.52
C LEU A 596 23.48 3.69 -12.05
N SER A 597 24.18 2.87 -11.27
CA SER A 597 23.62 1.69 -10.60
C SER A 597 23.52 1.98 -9.10
N ASP A 598 22.35 1.74 -8.52
CA ASP A 598 22.08 1.91 -7.09
C ASP A 598 21.66 0.58 -6.46
N GLY A 599 22.50 0.02 -5.60
CA GLY A 599 22.24 -1.28 -4.97
C GLY A 599 22.26 -2.47 -5.94
N GLY A 600 22.71 -2.29 -7.18
CA GLY A 600 22.69 -3.32 -8.23
C GLY A 600 23.97 -4.15 -8.35
N PHE A 601 24.99 -3.90 -7.52
CA PHE A 601 26.24 -4.66 -7.54
C PHE A 601 26.17 -5.83 -6.56
N PHE A 602 25.61 -6.95 -7.00
CA PHE A 602 25.55 -8.18 -6.21
C PHE A 602 26.70 -9.12 -6.56
N LEU A 603 27.36 -9.66 -5.54
CA LEU A 603 28.38 -10.70 -5.69
C LEU A 603 27.82 -12.10 -5.90
N ASP A 604 28.53 -12.92 -6.66
CA ASP A 604 28.46 -14.39 -6.62
C ASP A 604 29.22 -14.89 -5.39
N ALA A 605 28.63 -14.66 -4.22
CA ALA A 605 29.18 -15.08 -2.93
C ALA A 605 28.69 -16.47 -2.53
N VAL A 606 29.57 -17.20 -1.83
CA VAL A 606 29.21 -18.44 -1.15
C VAL A 606 28.48 -18.08 0.14
N ASP A 607 27.35 -18.73 0.40
CA ASP A 607 26.56 -18.53 1.60
C ASP A 607 27.15 -19.27 2.82
N VAL A 608 26.58 -19.02 4.00
CA VAL A 608 27.03 -19.60 5.28
C VAL A 608 26.90 -21.13 5.35
N SER A 609 26.16 -21.76 4.43
CA SER A 609 26.07 -23.22 4.31
C SER A 609 27.10 -23.81 3.32
N GLY A 610 27.83 -22.97 2.59
CA GLY A 610 28.75 -23.38 1.53
C GLY A 610 28.13 -23.46 0.14
N ALA A 611 26.84 -23.12 -0.01
CA ALA A 611 26.13 -23.10 -1.29
C ALA A 611 26.18 -21.70 -1.94
N ARG A 612 25.53 -21.53 -3.09
CA ARG A 612 25.45 -20.25 -3.81
C ARG A 612 23.99 -19.87 -4.07
N ALA A 613 23.25 -19.62 -2.99
CA ALA A 613 21.80 -19.35 -3.04
C ALA A 613 21.38 -18.30 -4.09
N LEU A 614 22.13 -17.20 -4.23
CA LEU A 614 21.80 -16.16 -5.23
C LEU A 614 22.09 -16.61 -6.68
N ARG A 615 23.13 -17.42 -6.89
CA ARG A 615 23.42 -18.01 -8.20
C ARG A 615 22.32 -18.99 -8.59
N ASP A 616 21.84 -19.80 -7.65
CA ASP A 616 20.72 -20.71 -7.90
C ASP A 616 19.44 -19.93 -8.24
N HIS A 617 19.19 -18.82 -7.53
CA HIS A 617 18.10 -17.91 -7.85
C HIS A 617 18.23 -17.33 -9.28
N TYR A 618 19.40 -16.81 -9.65
CA TYR A 618 19.63 -16.30 -11.02
C TYR A 618 19.56 -17.39 -12.07
N SER A 619 19.95 -18.63 -11.77
CA SER A 619 19.81 -19.74 -12.69
C SER A 619 18.34 -20.00 -13.03
N GLY A 620 17.47 -19.94 -12.02
CA GLY A 620 16.01 -20.01 -12.21
C GLY A 620 15.48 -18.86 -13.06
N VAL A 621 15.92 -17.61 -12.81
CA VAL A 621 15.56 -16.45 -13.65
C VAL A 621 16.01 -16.65 -15.10
N VAL A 622 17.25 -17.11 -15.31
CA VAL A 622 17.81 -17.35 -16.63
C VAL A 622 16.99 -18.40 -17.38
N GLY A 623 16.75 -19.54 -16.75
CA GLY A 623 16.04 -20.66 -17.37
C GLY A 623 14.57 -20.33 -17.64
N LEU A 624 13.90 -19.68 -16.70
CA LEU A 624 12.47 -19.42 -16.79
C LEU A 624 12.13 -18.26 -17.72
N GLN A 625 12.91 -17.17 -17.65
CA GLN A 625 12.54 -15.90 -18.29
C GLN A 625 13.22 -15.69 -19.65
N GLY A 626 14.09 -16.59 -20.09
CA GLY A 626 14.70 -16.53 -21.42
C GLY A 626 15.68 -15.37 -21.60
N VAL A 627 16.30 -14.91 -20.52
CA VAL A 627 17.15 -13.70 -20.49
C VAL A 627 18.45 -13.84 -21.29
N GLN A 628 18.88 -15.07 -21.57
CA GLN A 628 20.18 -15.40 -22.15
C GLN A 628 20.46 -14.68 -23.48
N VAL A 629 19.41 -14.42 -24.26
CA VAL A 629 19.53 -13.75 -25.57
C VAL A 629 19.83 -12.25 -25.46
N ASN A 630 19.56 -11.65 -24.30
CA ASN A 630 19.72 -10.23 -24.03
C ASN A 630 20.92 -9.91 -23.13
N LEU A 631 21.63 -10.93 -22.65
CA LEU A 631 22.87 -10.75 -21.90
C LEU A 631 24.02 -10.28 -22.80
N PRO A 632 25.03 -9.57 -22.25
CA PRO A 632 26.15 -9.09 -23.03
C PRO A 632 26.94 -10.23 -23.69
N ARG A 633 27.03 -10.22 -25.02
CA ARG A 633 27.72 -11.28 -25.79
C ARG A 633 29.16 -11.51 -25.38
N PHE A 634 29.88 -10.44 -25.02
CA PHE A 634 31.27 -10.55 -24.57
C PHE A 634 31.41 -11.27 -23.23
N CYS A 635 30.33 -11.41 -22.45
CA CYS A 635 30.30 -12.22 -21.25
C CYS A 635 29.85 -13.64 -21.57
N THR A 636 28.74 -13.80 -22.29
CA THR A 636 28.17 -15.14 -22.60
C THR A 636 29.00 -15.95 -23.60
N SER A 637 29.97 -15.34 -24.30
CA SER A 637 30.96 -16.05 -25.12
C SER A 637 32.02 -16.79 -24.30
N HIS A 638 32.15 -16.48 -23.01
CA HIS A 638 33.22 -16.99 -22.15
C HIS A 638 32.72 -17.58 -20.82
N LEU A 639 31.52 -17.19 -20.38
CA LEU A 639 30.92 -17.60 -19.12
C LEU A 639 29.50 -18.10 -19.35
N ASP A 640 29.02 -18.93 -18.43
CA ASP A 640 27.62 -19.35 -18.44
C ASP A 640 26.68 -18.13 -18.24
N PRO A 641 25.47 -18.14 -18.80
CA PRO A 641 24.55 -17.01 -18.71
C PRO A 641 24.24 -16.56 -17.28
N THR A 642 24.21 -17.46 -16.30
CA THR A 642 23.96 -17.11 -14.89
C THR A 642 25.11 -16.30 -14.32
N SER A 643 26.36 -16.67 -14.64
CA SER A 643 27.54 -15.90 -14.25
C SER A 643 27.52 -14.46 -14.79
N CYS A 644 26.87 -14.22 -15.93
CA CYS A 644 26.75 -12.89 -16.53
C CYS A 644 25.73 -11.97 -15.84
N PHE A 645 24.99 -12.44 -14.84
CA PHE A 645 24.17 -11.59 -13.97
C PHE A 645 24.98 -10.88 -12.89
N PHE A 646 26.18 -11.38 -12.59
CA PHE A 646 27.04 -10.85 -11.55
C PHE A 646 27.98 -9.77 -12.13
N PRO A 647 27.84 -8.50 -11.72
CA PRO A 647 28.59 -7.40 -12.32
C PRO A 647 30.10 -7.56 -12.28
N GLU A 648 30.67 -8.29 -11.31
CA GLU A 648 32.09 -8.59 -11.26
C GLU A 648 32.64 -9.27 -12.53
N ASN A 649 31.79 -9.93 -13.30
CA ASN A 649 32.20 -10.69 -14.48
C ASN A 649 32.18 -9.88 -15.78
N PHE A 650 31.46 -8.75 -15.82
CA PHE A 650 31.26 -8.00 -17.07
C PHE A 650 31.49 -6.49 -16.93
N ILE A 651 31.54 -5.95 -15.71
CA ILE A 651 31.57 -4.50 -15.49
C ILE A 651 32.81 -3.84 -16.10
N ALA A 652 33.96 -4.53 -16.15
CA ALA A 652 35.19 -4.02 -16.75
C ALA A 652 35.00 -3.66 -18.24
N ASN A 653 34.20 -4.45 -18.95
CA ASN A 653 33.96 -4.33 -20.39
C ASN A 653 32.85 -3.33 -20.74
N VAL A 654 32.10 -2.81 -19.76
CA VAL A 654 31.12 -1.74 -19.99
C VAL A 654 31.85 -0.47 -20.43
N THR A 655 31.57 -0.03 -21.66
CA THR A 655 32.21 1.11 -22.33
C THR A 655 31.55 2.44 -21.99
N THR A 656 30.23 2.43 -21.75
CA THR A 656 29.47 3.59 -21.28
C THR A 656 29.96 4.00 -19.89
N PRO A 657 30.19 5.31 -19.62
CA PRO A 657 30.53 5.77 -18.28
C PRO A 657 29.49 5.31 -17.26
N LEU A 658 29.96 4.71 -16.16
CA LEU A 658 29.10 4.08 -15.15
C LEU A 658 29.51 4.53 -13.74
N PHE A 659 28.52 4.90 -12.92
CA PHE A 659 28.70 5.17 -11.50
C PHE A 659 28.07 4.06 -10.66
N ILE A 660 28.83 3.49 -9.73
CA ILE A 660 28.32 2.49 -8.80
C ILE A 660 28.06 3.11 -7.43
N LEU A 661 26.80 3.08 -7.00
CA LEU A 661 26.35 3.33 -5.64
C LEU A 661 26.02 2.00 -4.99
N ASN A 662 26.76 1.61 -3.97
CA ASN A 662 26.49 0.37 -3.24
C ASN A 662 26.95 0.47 -1.78
N SER A 663 26.37 -0.39 -0.94
CA SER A 663 26.99 -0.71 0.34
C SER A 663 27.85 -1.97 0.22
N ALA A 664 28.98 -1.99 0.90
CA ALA A 664 29.79 -3.19 1.10
C ALA A 664 29.17 -4.15 2.13
N TYR A 665 28.21 -3.68 2.94
CA TYR A 665 27.32 -4.49 3.76
C TYR A 665 25.88 -4.25 3.31
N ASP A 666 25.56 -4.73 2.11
CA ASP A 666 24.24 -4.53 1.53
C ASP A 666 23.16 -5.23 2.37
N SER A 667 22.19 -4.44 2.86
CA SER A 667 21.15 -4.94 3.77
C SER A 667 20.11 -5.83 3.10
N TRP A 668 20.16 -5.96 1.78
CA TRP A 668 19.39 -6.94 1.02
C TRP A 668 20.26 -8.17 0.72
N GLN A 669 21.47 -7.99 0.19
CA GLN A 669 22.31 -9.14 -0.19
C GLN A 669 22.70 -10.01 1.02
N ILE A 670 22.95 -9.43 2.19
CA ILE A 670 23.31 -10.22 3.38
C ILE A 670 22.21 -11.21 3.79
N PRO A 671 20.95 -10.78 4.05
CA PRO A 671 19.89 -11.70 4.46
C PRO A 671 19.37 -12.61 3.34
N TYR A 672 19.55 -12.27 2.05
CA TYR A 672 19.00 -13.07 0.94
C TYR A 672 20.04 -13.90 0.17
N SER A 673 21.33 -13.56 0.25
CA SER A 673 22.41 -14.28 -0.43
C SER A 673 23.43 -14.86 0.54
N LEU A 674 23.96 -14.08 1.50
CA LEU A 674 25.03 -14.57 2.37
C LEU A 674 24.50 -15.50 3.47
N ALA A 675 23.41 -15.12 4.13
CA ALA A 675 22.82 -15.87 5.23
C ALA A 675 21.29 -16.02 5.09
N PRO A 676 20.78 -16.56 3.96
CA PRO A 676 19.35 -16.80 3.80
C PRO A 676 18.83 -17.81 4.82
N PRO A 677 17.53 -17.77 5.17
CA PRO A 677 16.93 -18.74 6.09
C PRO A 677 17.17 -20.20 5.69
N SER A 678 17.26 -20.50 4.39
CA SER A 678 17.58 -21.83 3.86
C SER A 678 19.01 -22.28 4.17
N ALA A 679 19.97 -21.35 4.26
CA ALA A 679 21.37 -21.64 4.57
C ALA A 679 21.66 -21.60 6.09
N ASP A 680 20.70 -21.15 6.91
CA ASP A 680 20.80 -21.03 8.36
C ASP A 680 19.69 -21.82 9.08
N PRO A 681 19.66 -23.17 8.95
CA PRO A 681 18.59 -23.99 9.52
C PRO A 681 18.57 -24.00 11.05
N ARG A 682 19.70 -23.65 11.69
CA ARG A 682 19.84 -23.53 13.14
C ARG A 682 19.51 -22.14 13.67
N GLY A 683 19.27 -21.17 12.78
CA GLY A 683 18.91 -19.79 13.15
C GLY A 683 20.03 -19.00 13.80
N GLU A 684 21.30 -19.39 13.61
CA GLU A 684 22.48 -18.76 14.19
C GLU A 684 22.67 -17.33 13.64
N TRP A 685 22.27 -17.09 12.39
CA TRP A 685 22.37 -15.81 11.69
C TRP A 685 21.11 -14.96 11.76
N LYS A 686 20.03 -15.46 12.38
CA LYS A 686 18.69 -14.83 12.38
C LYS A 686 18.72 -13.36 12.82
N THR A 687 19.43 -13.04 13.89
CA THR A 687 19.58 -11.67 14.41
C THR A 687 20.68 -10.91 13.68
N CYS A 688 21.86 -11.52 13.52
CA CYS A 688 23.03 -10.92 12.88
C CYS A 688 22.75 -10.41 11.45
N ARG A 689 22.04 -11.18 10.63
CA ARG A 689 21.74 -10.82 9.22
C ARG A 689 20.78 -9.63 9.07
N LEU A 690 20.08 -9.25 10.14
CA LEU A 690 19.16 -8.10 10.18
C LEU A 690 19.76 -6.91 10.95
N ASN A 691 20.73 -7.18 11.83
CA ASN A 691 21.43 -6.17 12.59
C ASN A 691 22.88 -6.59 12.85
N LEU A 692 23.82 -5.98 12.12
CA LEU A 692 25.24 -6.32 12.21
C LEU A 692 25.84 -6.14 13.61
N SER A 693 25.26 -5.30 14.46
CA SER A 693 25.74 -5.12 15.85
C SER A 693 25.48 -6.34 16.74
N SER A 694 24.58 -7.23 16.33
CA SER A 694 24.26 -8.46 17.05
C SER A 694 25.10 -9.67 16.64
N CYS A 695 26.02 -9.48 15.69
CA CYS A 695 26.88 -10.55 15.18
C CYS A 695 27.97 -10.92 16.20
N SER A 696 28.17 -12.23 16.39
CA SER A 696 29.33 -12.75 17.11
C SER A 696 30.64 -12.48 16.35
N ALA A 697 31.78 -12.66 17.04
CA ALA A 697 33.09 -12.44 16.43
C ALA A 697 33.33 -13.29 15.17
N SER A 698 32.90 -14.57 15.17
CA SER A 698 33.02 -15.46 14.01
C SER A 698 32.12 -15.05 12.85
N GLN A 699 30.91 -14.57 13.13
CA GLN A 699 30.01 -14.04 12.11
C GLN A 699 30.55 -12.75 11.50
N MET A 700 31.14 -11.88 12.33
CA MET A 700 31.80 -10.67 11.86
C MET A 700 33.01 -10.98 10.97
N GLU A 701 33.75 -12.06 11.23
CA GLU A 701 34.84 -12.50 10.35
C GLU A 701 34.33 -12.89 8.95
N ILE A 702 33.22 -13.64 8.88
CA ILE A 702 32.56 -14.00 7.62
C ILE A 702 32.04 -12.76 6.88
N LEU A 703 31.40 -11.83 7.59
CA LEU A 703 30.94 -10.55 7.02
C LEU A 703 32.10 -9.71 6.49
N GLN A 704 33.23 -9.66 7.20
CA GLN A 704 34.44 -8.99 6.74
C GLN A 704 35.01 -9.68 5.50
N GLY A 705 34.97 -11.01 5.43
CA GLY A 705 35.32 -11.79 4.24
C GLY A 705 34.45 -11.41 3.03
N PHE A 706 33.13 -11.40 3.20
CA PHE A 706 32.17 -10.97 2.18
C PHE A 706 32.44 -9.53 1.69
N ARG A 707 32.66 -8.61 2.62
CA ARG A 707 33.05 -7.22 2.32
C ARG A 707 34.37 -7.13 1.56
N ASN A 708 35.36 -7.94 1.91
CA ASN A 708 36.66 -7.97 1.21
C ASN A 708 36.51 -8.53 -0.21
N GLN A 709 35.66 -9.53 -0.41
CA GLN A 709 35.27 -10.01 -1.74
C GLN A 709 34.63 -8.87 -2.56
N PHE A 710 33.70 -8.12 -1.96
CA PHE A 710 33.08 -6.96 -2.60
C PHE A 710 34.13 -5.92 -3.04
N ARG A 711 35.03 -5.57 -2.12
CA ARG A 711 36.11 -4.61 -2.39
C ARG A 711 37.00 -5.08 -3.54
N ASN A 712 37.35 -6.36 -3.58
CA ASN A 712 38.15 -6.93 -4.66
C ASN A 712 37.41 -6.89 -5.99
N ALA A 713 36.11 -7.22 -6.00
CA ALA A 713 35.27 -7.15 -7.19
C ALA A 713 35.16 -5.73 -7.76
N VAL A 714 35.12 -4.68 -6.94
CA VAL A 714 35.04 -3.29 -7.43
C VAL A 714 36.40 -2.68 -7.80
N LYS A 715 37.55 -3.29 -7.42
CA LYS A 715 38.89 -2.78 -7.80
C LYS A 715 39.08 -2.69 -9.32
N GLN A 716 38.49 -3.60 -10.08
CA GLN A 716 38.55 -3.56 -11.55
C GLN A 716 37.89 -2.30 -12.14
N ILE A 717 36.96 -1.68 -11.40
CA ILE A 717 36.29 -0.43 -11.78
C ILE A 717 37.24 0.75 -11.54
N SER A 718 38.07 0.69 -10.49
CA SER A 718 39.04 1.73 -10.11
C SER A 718 40.13 1.98 -11.17
N VAL A 719 40.25 1.14 -12.18
CA VAL A 719 41.24 1.31 -13.26
C VAL A 719 40.76 2.30 -14.33
N SER A 720 39.44 2.47 -14.51
CA SER A 720 38.87 3.33 -15.55
C SER A 720 38.58 4.74 -15.02
N LYS A 721 39.02 5.78 -15.72
CA LYS A 721 38.65 7.18 -15.42
C LYS A 721 37.20 7.51 -15.79
N LYS A 722 36.58 6.71 -16.66
CA LYS A 722 35.17 6.87 -17.06
C LYS A 722 34.19 6.29 -16.04
N LYS A 723 34.69 5.52 -15.07
CA LYS A 723 33.86 4.86 -14.06
C LYS A 723 34.07 5.52 -12.72
N GLY A 724 32.96 5.82 -12.05
CA GLY A 724 32.98 6.34 -10.70
C GLY A 724 32.35 5.35 -9.73
N MET A 725 32.65 5.51 -8.45
CA MET A 725 32.02 4.72 -7.41
C MET A 725 31.91 5.51 -6.11
N PHE A 726 30.85 5.23 -5.38
CA PHE A 726 30.65 5.63 -4.00
C PHE A 726 30.21 4.39 -3.22
N ILE A 727 31.18 3.79 -2.53
CA ILE A 727 30.96 2.57 -1.76
C ILE A 727 31.04 2.93 -0.28
N ASN A 728 29.92 2.80 0.43
CA ASN A 728 29.91 2.92 1.88
C ASN A 728 30.01 1.53 2.52
N SER A 729 30.32 1.47 3.82
CA SER A 729 30.31 0.21 4.58
C SER A 729 29.23 0.25 5.67
N CYS A 730 28.07 0.84 5.39
CA CYS A 730 26.94 0.94 6.30
C CYS A 730 25.86 -0.08 5.92
N PHE A 731 25.18 -0.69 6.89
CA PHE A 731 24.16 -1.71 6.63
C PHE A 731 22.90 -1.09 5.98
N THR A 732 22.88 -1.01 4.65
CA THR A 732 21.87 -0.27 3.87
C THR A 732 21.75 -0.84 2.44
N HIS A 733 20.59 -0.65 1.81
CA HIS A 733 20.31 -0.91 0.39
C HIS A 733 19.58 0.31 -0.23
N LEU A 734 19.70 0.53 -1.55
CA LEU A 734 19.13 1.68 -2.32
C LEU A 734 19.47 3.07 -1.73
N LEU A 735 20.63 3.60 -2.13
CA LEU A 735 21.21 4.84 -1.60
C LEU A 735 20.60 6.13 -2.18
N THR A 736 19.91 6.05 -3.32
CA THR A 736 19.27 7.20 -3.98
C THR A 736 17.85 7.47 -3.51
N LEU A 737 17.20 6.50 -2.86
CA LEU A 737 15.83 6.60 -2.36
C LEU A 737 15.75 7.14 -0.92
N GLN A 738 14.60 7.72 -0.56
CA GLN A 738 14.21 8.15 0.80
C GLN A 738 15.21 9.05 1.54
N GLY A 739 15.18 10.36 1.26
CA GLY A 739 15.86 11.40 2.08
C GLY A 739 17.40 11.40 2.04
N LYS A 740 18.07 10.28 1.77
CA LYS A 740 19.53 10.12 1.84
C LYS A 740 20.30 10.90 0.77
N TRP A 741 19.67 11.20 -0.38
CA TRP A 741 20.31 11.88 -1.49
C TRP A 741 20.67 13.36 -1.17
N PHE A 742 19.79 14.09 -0.47
CA PHE A 742 19.99 15.51 -0.12
C PHE A 742 19.81 15.85 1.39
N ALA A 743 19.57 14.89 2.28
CA ALA A 743 19.38 15.22 3.70
C ALA A 743 20.66 15.77 4.35
N ARG A 744 20.49 16.60 5.40
CA ARG A 744 21.60 17.10 6.23
C ARG A 744 22.49 15.99 6.82
N ASN A 745 21.95 14.78 6.93
CA ASN A 745 22.62 13.57 7.41
C ASN A 745 22.89 12.54 6.30
N SER A 746 22.91 12.97 5.02
CA SER A 746 23.28 12.12 3.88
C SER A 746 24.58 11.36 4.20
N PRO A 747 24.63 10.04 3.97
CA PRO A 747 25.87 9.29 4.12
C PRO A 747 26.99 9.96 3.33
N ALA A 748 28.09 10.29 4.00
CA ALA A 748 29.27 10.86 3.39
C ALA A 748 30.41 9.84 3.43
N VAL A 749 31.14 9.75 2.33
CA VAL A 749 32.34 8.92 2.17
C VAL A 749 33.46 9.91 1.85
N GLY A 750 34.46 9.99 2.73
CA GLY A 750 35.40 11.13 2.73
C GLY A 750 34.70 12.46 3.10
N ASN A 751 34.89 13.49 2.27
CA ASN A 751 34.30 14.83 2.42
C ASN A 751 33.17 15.09 1.40
N LYS A 752 32.57 14.04 0.82
CA LYS A 752 31.51 14.17 -0.17
C LYS A 752 30.28 13.37 0.26
N THR A 753 29.12 14.00 0.15
CA THR A 753 27.80 13.34 0.16
C THR A 753 27.58 12.56 -1.14
N ILE A 754 26.53 11.73 -1.19
CA ILE A 754 26.15 10.98 -2.39
C ILE A 754 25.88 11.94 -3.56
N ALA A 755 25.08 12.98 -3.35
CA ALA A 755 24.72 13.93 -4.41
C ALA A 755 25.94 14.72 -4.92
N GLU A 756 26.86 15.13 -4.04
CA GLU A 756 28.10 15.80 -4.46
C GLU A 756 29.00 14.85 -5.25
N ALA A 757 29.16 13.61 -4.80
CA ALA A 757 29.96 12.60 -5.47
C ALA A 757 29.41 12.28 -6.87
N VAL A 758 28.11 12.06 -7.00
CA VAL A 758 27.48 11.82 -8.31
C VAL A 758 27.53 13.07 -9.18
N GLY A 759 27.28 14.26 -8.61
CA GLY A 759 27.34 15.53 -9.33
C GLY A 759 28.73 15.79 -9.90
N ASP A 760 29.77 15.62 -9.09
CA ASP A 760 31.14 15.82 -9.54
C ASP A 760 31.55 14.85 -10.64
N TRP A 761 31.15 13.59 -10.53
CA TRP A 761 31.39 12.61 -11.58
C TRP A 761 30.57 12.88 -12.85
N TYR A 762 29.28 13.20 -12.72
CA TYR A 762 28.39 13.39 -13.85
C TYR A 762 28.79 14.63 -14.67
N PHE A 763 29.12 15.72 -13.98
CA PHE A 763 29.58 16.98 -14.58
C PHE A 763 31.10 17.01 -14.88
N ASP A 764 31.82 15.90 -14.68
CA ASP A 764 33.27 15.78 -14.90
C ASP A 764 34.11 16.81 -14.10
N ARG A 765 33.61 17.23 -12.93
CA ARG A 765 34.30 18.16 -12.03
C ARG A 765 35.44 17.49 -11.29
N ALA A 766 35.32 16.19 -11.01
CA ALA A 766 36.35 15.39 -10.38
C ALA A 766 36.21 13.90 -10.73
N GLU A 767 37.32 13.17 -10.65
CA GLU A 767 37.29 11.71 -10.61
C GLU A 767 36.82 11.26 -9.21
N VAL A 768 35.78 10.44 -9.16
CA VAL A 768 35.12 10.07 -7.90
C VAL A 768 35.17 8.56 -7.73
N LYS A 769 36.12 8.10 -6.91
CA LYS A 769 36.33 6.69 -6.56
C LYS A 769 36.42 6.55 -5.05
N VAL A 770 35.30 6.79 -4.38
CA VAL A 770 35.30 6.89 -2.92
C VAL A 770 34.81 5.57 -2.32
N VAL A 771 35.67 4.96 -1.51
CA VAL A 771 35.37 3.72 -0.79
C VAL A 771 35.63 3.99 0.68
N ASN A 772 34.60 3.88 1.53
CA ASN A 772 34.77 4.09 2.97
C ASN A 772 35.17 2.79 3.65
N GLU A 773 36.22 2.85 4.46
CA GLU A 773 36.70 1.72 5.26
C GLU A 773 35.93 1.53 6.57
N SER A 774 35.13 2.50 7.00
CA SER A 774 34.33 2.42 8.22
C SER A 774 32.98 3.11 8.03
N CYS A 775 31.88 2.52 8.50
CA CYS A 775 30.68 3.34 8.67
C CYS A 775 31.00 4.35 9.78
N ARG A 776 30.87 5.67 9.56
CA ARG A 776 31.04 6.72 10.61
C ARG A 776 30.03 6.61 11.78
N ARG A 777 29.35 5.46 11.91
CA ARG A 777 28.47 5.05 13.02
C ARG A 777 28.78 3.66 13.60
N LEU A 778 29.84 2.99 13.16
CA LEU A 778 30.34 1.73 13.78
C LEU A 778 31.55 1.98 14.70
N ALA A 779 31.86 3.24 15.00
CA ALA A 779 32.92 3.62 15.94
C ALA A 779 32.35 4.53 17.04
N LEU A 780 31.46 4.00 17.86
CA LEU A 780 31.30 4.41 19.26
C LEU A 780 31.06 3.12 20.06
N LYS A 781 31.85 2.98 21.11
CA LYS A 781 32.16 1.79 21.90
C LYS A 781 30.95 0.96 22.35
#